data_AF-A0A0K0DTM0-F1
#
_entry.id   AF-A0A0K0DTM0-F1
#
_cell.length_a   1.000
_cell.length_b   1.000
_cell.length_c   1.000
_cell.angle_alpha   90.00
_cell.angle_beta   90.00
_cell.angle_gamma   90.00
#
_symmetry.space_group_name_H-M   'P 1'
#
loop_
_entity.id
_entity.type
_entity.pdbx_description
1 polymer ?
#
loop_
_entity_poly.entity_id
_entity_poly.type
_entity_poly.pdbx_seq_one_letter_code
_entity_poly.pdbx_strand_id
1 'polypeptide(L)'
;MVKVIIKGGVWKNTEDEILKAAVMKYGKNQWSRIASLLHRKSAKQCKARWEEWLDPRIKKTEWSREEDEKLLHLAKIMPTQWRTIAPMVGRTAAQCLERYDELLDEAQRKAEGIEDDLEAKNAKKLKAGEIDPAPESRPARPDPIDMDEDELEMLSEARARLANTKGKKAKRKAREKQLSEARRLSALQRKRELRAAGIDVGDPNYKAKKKGDYIDYNSAIPFEIPVPAGFYDSNEDTFNKSECINKYSSQEPIPDENKLRREDKKKIQKRKQDEIPETIFKRPDEIKRSKLTLPTPQVTDKEIEEIVKLGKINQLAKGMIDDSASSTLLHDYEESTRVSFNTRSVRTPAVHDDHISKEVETIIALQNTESTLKGGLNTPLNDLNLKTALPEHQVPSTPNVILQTLAGTPFHSNSIGTVRGTQTPAGFTPGPTPYRDQLNLNKDNDNFEGSDFDWKTAIASLPKPKNEFEIVLPDEDVEDNEDTIVGSNIEEDEEIVNERRKKLIEEKEKELIKRRSTVFQRNLVRPTKVNNVLFKKTFDRSEYGKAMKLILKEMKTLVEWDVNNTTNNDIDTTITPEMIEEAKKLIDVEITEKPEYDNEMASAMDLCFNELIQYDGKLTRIGNLNRKDQMDCMIKELDVIDGWLQNLGITVSKIDKKLQVKMTGYFRVAEKLKTKIDEKRNERENVQLQIDAFSRLYQHELMSIERRVGKLQNEVNRLQERENELQKEYGILSA
;
A
#
# COMPACT_ATOMS: atom_id res chain seq x y z
N MET A 1 -15.75 -40.23 -22.17
CA MET A 1 -17.16 -40.03 -22.56
C MET A 1 -17.26 -38.69 -23.27
N VAL A 2 -17.80 -38.62 -24.50
CA VAL A 2 -17.91 -37.35 -25.25
C VAL A 2 -19.19 -36.63 -24.81
N LYS A 3 -19.11 -35.40 -24.29
CA LYS A 3 -20.30 -34.56 -24.05
C LYS A 3 -20.97 -34.27 -25.41
N VAL A 4 -22.07 -34.95 -25.72
CA VAL A 4 -22.91 -34.62 -26.88
C VAL A 4 -23.67 -33.34 -26.55
N ILE A 5 -23.14 -32.20 -27.02
CA ILE A 5 -23.77 -30.89 -26.80
C ILE A 5 -24.98 -30.78 -27.72
N ILE A 6 -26.16 -31.11 -27.21
CA ILE A 6 -27.45 -30.81 -27.84
C ILE A 6 -27.61 -29.27 -27.83
N LYS A 7 -27.69 -28.66 -29.01
CA LYS A 7 -27.71 -27.19 -29.17
C LYS A 7 -29.12 -26.65 -29.38
N GLY A 8 -29.59 -25.79 -28.48
CA GLY A 8 -30.92 -25.19 -28.54
C GLY A 8 -31.57 -25.05 -27.17
N GLY A 9 -32.88 -25.27 -27.13
CA GLY A 9 -33.71 -24.97 -25.97
C GLY A 9 -34.01 -23.49 -25.80
N VAL A 10 -34.82 -23.17 -24.79
CA VAL A 10 -35.30 -21.81 -24.48
C VAL A 10 -34.12 -20.85 -24.23
N TRP A 11 -34.32 -19.57 -24.55
CA TRP A 11 -33.36 -18.51 -24.28
C TRP A 11 -33.49 -17.99 -22.84
N LYS A 12 -32.37 -17.92 -22.11
CA LYS A 12 -32.28 -17.27 -20.78
C LYS A 12 -31.89 -15.79 -20.93
N ASN A 13 -32.26 -14.96 -19.95
CA ASN A 13 -31.89 -13.54 -19.90
C ASN A 13 -30.35 -13.33 -19.95
N THR A 14 -29.60 -14.20 -19.27
CA THR A 14 -28.12 -14.26 -19.29
C THR A 14 -27.54 -14.50 -20.69
N GLU A 15 -28.14 -15.40 -21.49
CA GLU A 15 -27.73 -15.65 -22.87
C GLU A 15 -28.01 -14.44 -23.78
N ASP A 16 -29.17 -13.79 -23.62
CA ASP A 16 -29.56 -12.61 -24.40
C ASP A 16 -28.66 -11.39 -24.10
N GLU A 17 -28.27 -11.16 -22.85
CA GLU A 17 -27.32 -10.09 -22.50
C GLU A 17 -25.89 -10.36 -23.01
N ILE A 18 -25.42 -11.61 -22.93
CA ILE A 18 -24.14 -12.00 -23.55
C ILE A 18 -24.22 -11.80 -25.08
N LEU A 19 -25.34 -12.15 -25.71
CA LEU A 19 -25.56 -11.97 -27.14
C LEU A 19 -25.56 -10.48 -27.54
N LYS A 20 -26.23 -9.59 -26.79
CA LYS A 20 -26.17 -8.14 -26.97
C LYS A 20 -24.73 -7.62 -26.89
N ALA A 21 -24.01 -7.95 -25.82
CA ALA A 21 -22.64 -7.49 -25.61
C ALA A 21 -21.65 -8.05 -26.66
N ALA A 22 -21.86 -9.29 -27.11
CA ALA A 22 -21.07 -9.91 -28.17
C ALA A 22 -21.33 -9.27 -29.55
N VAL A 23 -22.58 -8.90 -29.87
CA VAL A 23 -22.92 -8.14 -31.10
C VAL A 23 -22.33 -6.72 -31.04
N MET A 24 -22.34 -6.06 -29.88
CA MET A 24 -21.67 -4.77 -29.69
C MET A 24 -20.15 -4.84 -29.93
N LYS A 25 -19.48 -5.96 -29.58
CA LYS A 25 -18.03 -6.13 -29.79
C LYS A 25 -17.64 -6.65 -31.17
N TYR A 26 -18.43 -7.54 -31.77
CA TYR A 26 -18.05 -8.29 -32.99
C TYR A 26 -18.88 -7.95 -34.24
N GLY A 27 -19.98 -7.23 -34.09
CA GLY A 27 -20.89 -6.86 -35.17
C GLY A 27 -21.73 -8.02 -35.73
N LYS A 28 -22.75 -7.68 -36.52
CA LYS A 28 -23.79 -8.59 -37.04
C LYS A 28 -23.31 -9.55 -38.14
N ASN A 29 -22.01 -9.67 -38.36
CA ASN A 29 -21.41 -10.52 -39.40
C ASN A 29 -20.56 -11.67 -38.82
N GLN A 30 -20.25 -11.67 -37.53
CA GLN A 30 -19.33 -12.65 -36.91
C GLN A 30 -20.05 -13.69 -36.03
N TRP A 31 -21.18 -14.23 -36.50
CA TRP A 31 -22.05 -15.14 -35.72
C TRP A 31 -21.35 -16.36 -35.13
N SER A 32 -20.39 -16.97 -35.84
CA SER A 32 -19.60 -18.10 -35.32
C SER A 32 -18.71 -17.70 -34.12
N ARG A 33 -18.29 -16.44 -34.05
CA ARG A 33 -17.51 -15.88 -32.94
C ARG A 33 -18.40 -15.51 -31.77
N ILE A 34 -19.59 -14.98 -32.04
CA ILE A 34 -20.62 -14.70 -31.04
C ILE A 34 -21.07 -15.99 -30.35
N ALA A 35 -21.46 -17.02 -31.12
CA ALA A 35 -21.84 -18.33 -30.58
C ALA A 35 -20.72 -19.03 -29.82
N SER A 36 -19.45 -18.70 -30.07
CA SER A 36 -18.34 -19.24 -29.27
C SER A 36 -18.32 -18.78 -27.81
N LEU A 37 -19.13 -17.78 -27.42
CA LEU A 37 -19.36 -17.35 -26.03
C LEU A 37 -20.60 -18.02 -25.39
N LEU A 38 -21.40 -18.78 -26.16
CA LEU A 38 -22.67 -19.35 -25.70
C LEU A 38 -22.65 -20.87 -25.90
N HIS A 39 -22.17 -21.60 -24.90
CA HIS A 39 -21.88 -23.04 -24.94
C HIS A 39 -22.99 -23.95 -25.50
N ARG A 40 -24.27 -23.58 -25.33
CA ARG A 40 -25.46 -24.35 -25.75
C ARG A 40 -26.18 -23.79 -26.98
N LYS A 41 -25.76 -22.65 -27.55
CA LYS A 41 -26.42 -22.00 -28.70
C LYS A 41 -25.55 -21.98 -29.96
N SER A 42 -26.16 -22.25 -31.11
CA SER A 42 -25.51 -22.29 -32.42
C SER A 42 -25.40 -20.91 -33.07
N ALA A 43 -24.47 -20.72 -34.01
CA ALA A 43 -24.34 -19.48 -34.80
C ALA A 43 -25.63 -19.12 -35.57
N LYS A 44 -26.38 -20.14 -36.04
CA LYS A 44 -27.71 -19.93 -36.66
C LYS A 44 -28.74 -19.42 -35.66
N GLN A 45 -28.78 -20.03 -34.47
CA GLN A 45 -29.69 -19.67 -33.37
C GLN A 45 -29.40 -18.25 -32.85
N CYS A 46 -28.13 -17.90 -32.65
CA CYS A 46 -27.71 -16.54 -32.28
C CYS A 46 -28.10 -15.48 -33.33
N LYS A 47 -28.04 -15.83 -34.63
CA LYS A 47 -28.48 -14.94 -35.71
C LYS A 47 -29.99 -14.76 -35.72
N ALA A 48 -30.75 -15.85 -35.69
CA ALA A 48 -32.22 -15.81 -35.67
C ALA A 48 -32.75 -15.09 -34.42
N ARG A 49 -32.21 -15.39 -33.23
CA ARG A 49 -32.53 -14.66 -31.98
C ARG A 49 -32.31 -13.16 -32.11
N TRP A 50 -31.25 -12.74 -32.80
CA TRP A 50 -31.02 -11.33 -33.06
C TRP A 50 -32.03 -10.73 -34.03
N GLU A 51 -32.29 -11.39 -35.16
CA GLU A 51 -33.19 -10.90 -36.22
C GLU A 51 -34.69 -11.00 -35.86
N GLU A 52 -35.06 -11.83 -34.88
CA GLU A 52 -36.45 -12.07 -34.45
C GLU A 52 -36.80 -11.47 -33.09
N TRP A 53 -35.82 -11.25 -32.19
CA TRP A 53 -36.09 -10.71 -30.85
C TRP A 53 -35.17 -9.57 -30.38
N LEU A 54 -33.87 -9.53 -30.73
CA LEU A 54 -32.93 -8.57 -30.09
C LEU A 54 -32.58 -7.31 -30.89
N ASP A 55 -32.81 -7.22 -32.20
CA ASP A 55 -32.54 -5.99 -32.95
C ASP A 55 -33.46 -4.84 -32.45
N PRO A 56 -32.92 -3.68 -32.02
CA PRO A 56 -33.74 -2.56 -31.54
C PRO A 56 -34.73 -1.97 -32.58
N ARG A 57 -34.66 -2.40 -33.84
CA ARG A 57 -35.65 -2.09 -34.89
C ARG A 57 -36.96 -2.86 -34.75
N ILE A 58 -37.01 -3.92 -33.94
CA ILE A 58 -38.19 -4.79 -33.81
C ILE A 58 -39.19 -4.12 -32.86
N LYS A 59 -40.34 -3.67 -33.39
CA LYS A 59 -41.45 -3.18 -32.57
C LYS A 59 -42.00 -4.30 -31.66
N LYS A 60 -41.96 -4.07 -30.35
CA LYS A 60 -42.56 -4.94 -29.31
C LYS A 60 -43.71 -4.27 -28.56
N THR A 61 -44.15 -3.11 -29.02
CA THR A 61 -45.39 -2.47 -28.56
C THR A 61 -46.60 -3.27 -29.00
N GLU A 62 -47.75 -3.00 -28.41
CA GLU A 62 -49.06 -3.44 -28.88
C GLU A 62 -49.29 -3.11 -30.37
N TRP A 63 -50.24 -3.81 -30.99
CA TRP A 63 -50.58 -3.64 -32.41
C TRP A 63 -51.48 -2.42 -32.61
N SER A 64 -51.14 -1.58 -33.59
CA SER A 64 -52.06 -0.53 -34.04
C SER A 64 -53.16 -1.16 -34.91
N ARG A 65 -54.38 -0.61 -34.84
CA ARG A 65 -55.47 -0.94 -35.77
C ARG A 65 -55.04 -0.79 -37.24
N GLU A 66 -54.20 0.21 -37.55
CA GLU A 66 -53.63 0.39 -38.89
C GLU A 66 -52.68 -0.74 -39.30
N GLU A 67 -51.97 -1.34 -38.35
CA GLU A 67 -51.09 -2.49 -38.59
C GLU A 67 -51.90 -3.78 -38.76
N ASP A 68 -52.97 -3.97 -37.99
CA ASP A 68 -53.88 -5.11 -38.10
C ASP A 68 -54.68 -5.08 -39.43
N GLU A 69 -55.27 -3.94 -39.81
CA GLU A 69 -55.97 -3.78 -41.09
C GLU A 69 -55.02 -4.04 -42.28
N LYS A 70 -53.77 -3.55 -42.19
CA LYS A 70 -52.72 -3.80 -43.18
C LYS A 70 -52.28 -5.26 -43.21
N LEU A 71 -52.15 -5.92 -42.05
CA LEU A 71 -51.81 -7.33 -41.92
C LEU A 71 -52.86 -8.22 -42.59
N LEU A 72 -54.14 -8.00 -42.29
CA LEU A 72 -55.26 -8.74 -42.88
C LEU A 72 -55.35 -8.54 -44.41
N HIS A 73 -55.17 -7.29 -44.87
CA HIS A 73 -55.14 -6.98 -46.31
C HIS A 73 -53.99 -7.71 -47.03
N LEU A 74 -52.77 -7.64 -46.51
CA LEU A 74 -51.60 -8.28 -47.11
C LEU A 74 -51.65 -9.81 -47.02
N ALA A 75 -52.16 -10.38 -45.93
CA ALA A 75 -52.36 -11.82 -45.79
C ALA A 75 -53.39 -12.37 -46.80
N LYS A 76 -54.42 -11.58 -47.14
CA LYS A 76 -55.41 -11.95 -48.16
C LYS A 76 -54.89 -11.82 -49.61
N ILE A 77 -53.95 -10.91 -49.87
CA ILE A 77 -53.30 -10.76 -51.19
C ILE A 77 -52.16 -11.78 -51.38
N MET A 78 -51.39 -12.09 -50.33
CA MET A 78 -50.24 -13.01 -50.36
C MET A 78 -50.39 -14.14 -49.33
N PRO A 79 -51.29 -15.13 -49.55
CA PRO A 79 -51.56 -16.18 -48.58
C PRO A 79 -50.29 -16.89 -48.07
N THR A 80 -50.12 -16.95 -46.75
CA THR A 80 -49.01 -17.60 -46.02
C THR A 80 -47.59 -17.03 -46.27
N GLN A 81 -47.42 -15.93 -47.01
CA GLN A 81 -46.10 -15.38 -47.36
C GLN A 81 -45.51 -14.47 -46.27
N TRP A 82 -45.45 -14.93 -45.02
CA TRP A 82 -45.09 -14.12 -43.84
C TRP A 82 -43.75 -13.37 -43.95
N ARG A 83 -42.75 -13.96 -44.63
CA ARG A 83 -41.45 -13.31 -44.88
C ARG A 83 -41.51 -12.14 -45.88
N THR A 84 -42.51 -12.13 -46.76
CA THR A 84 -42.79 -11.04 -47.71
C THR A 84 -43.65 -9.96 -47.04
N ILE A 85 -44.61 -10.35 -46.22
CA ILE A 85 -45.54 -9.46 -45.51
C ILE A 85 -44.83 -8.67 -44.40
N ALA A 86 -43.98 -9.33 -43.59
CA ALA A 86 -43.37 -8.75 -42.40
C ALA A 86 -42.59 -7.43 -42.65
N PRO A 87 -41.72 -7.30 -43.67
CA PRO A 87 -41.07 -6.02 -44.00
C PRO A 87 -42.05 -4.90 -44.40
N MET A 88 -43.21 -5.24 -44.96
CA MET A 88 -44.23 -4.26 -45.37
C MET A 88 -45.06 -3.75 -44.17
N VAL A 89 -45.30 -4.61 -43.17
CA VAL A 89 -45.98 -4.24 -41.92
C VAL A 89 -45.03 -3.52 -40.95
N GLY A 90 -43.74 -3.88 -40.95
CA GLY A 90 -42.74 -3.34 -40.01
C GLY A 90 -42.69 -4.11 -38.68
N ARG A 91 -43.06 -5.40 -38.72
CA ARG A 91 -43.04 -6.38 -37.62
C ARG A 91 -42.24 -7.61 -38.07
N THR A 92 -41.95 -8.57 -37.19
CA THR A 92 -41.28 -9.82 -37.59
C THR A 92 -42.26 -10.84 -38.18
N ALA A 93 -41.77 -11.80 -38.95
CA ALA A 93 -42.62 -12.83 -39.57
C ALA A 93 -43.34 -13.73 -38.55
N ALA A 94 -42.71 -14.00 -37.39
CA ALA A 94 -43.33 -14.71 -36.28
C ALA A 94 -44.48 -13.89 -35.66
N GLN A 95 -44.23 -12.62 -35.32
CA GLN A 95 -45.25 -11.71 -34.80
C GLN A 95 -46.44 -11.55 -35.76
N CYS A 96 -46.19 -11.41 -37.08
CA CYS A 96 -47.27 -11.30 -38.08
C CYS A 96 -48.15 -12.55 -38.16
N LEU A 97 -47.57 -13.76 -38.03
CA LEU A 97 -48.31 -15.00 -38.00
C LEU A 97 -49.11 -15.14 -36.69
N GLU A 98 -48.46 -14.96 -35.54
CA GLU A 98 -49.10 -15.08 -34.23
C GLU A 98 -50.28 -14.10 -34.08
N ARG A 99 -50.11 -12.84 -34.56
CA ARG A 99 -51.20 -11.85 -34.58
C ARG A 99 -52.31 -12.19 -35.59
N TYR A 100 -51.98 -12.76 -36.74
CA TYR A 100 -52.99 -13.18 -37.71
C TYR A 100 -53.85 -14.33 -37.15
N ASP A 101 -53.22 -15.30 -36.50
CA ASP A 101 -53.91 -16.40 -35.82
C ASP A 101 -54.77 -15.87 -34.65
N GLU A 102 -54.29 -14.91 -33.84
CA GLU A 102 -55.10 -14.21 -32.82
C GLU A 102 -56.35 -13.55 -33.42
N LEU A 103 -56.22 -12.81 -34.53
CA LEU A 103 -57.33 -12.10 -35.18
C LEU A 103 -58.36 -13.08 -35.78
N LEU A 104 -57.92 -14.26 -36.23
CA LEU A 104 -58.83 -15.34 -36.64
C LEU A 104 -59.50 -16.01 -35.43
N ASP A 105 -58.76 -16.35 -34.38
CA ASP A 105 -59.28 -16.90 -33.12
C ASP A 105 -60.33 -15.94 -32.50
N GLU A 106 -60.10 -14.62 -32.54
CA GLU A 106 -61.03 -13.60 -32.06
C GLU A 106 -62.29 -13.48 -32.95
N ALA A 107 -62.13 -13.52 -34.28
CA ALA A 107 -63.27 -13.49 -35.21
C ALA A 107 -64.15 -14.74 -35.10
N GLN A 108 -63.54 -15.93 -34.91
CA GLN A 108 -64.27 -17.17 -34.67
C GLN A 108 -65.03 -17.14 -33.35
N ARG A 109 -64.40 -16.75 -32.24
CA ARG A 109 -65.08 -16.61 -30.94
C ARG A 109 -66.29 -15.67 -31.00
N LYS A 110 -66.18 -14.54 -31.71
CA LYS A 110 -67.29 -13.59 -31.91
C LYS A 110 -68.42 -14.13 -32.79
N ALA A 111 -68.14 -15.09 -33.67
CA ALA A 111 -69.15 -15.76 -34.49
C ALA A 111 -69.82 -16.94 -33.76
N GLU A 112 -69.08 -17.67 -32.92
CA GLU A 112 -69.57 -18.81 -32.12
C GLU A 112 -70.29 -18.37 -30.83
N GLY A 113 -70.07 -17.14 -30.36
CA GLY A 113 -70.67 -16.61 -29.13
C GLY A 113 -70.09 -17.18 -27.84
N ILE A 114 -68.90 -17.79 -27.90
CA ILE A 114 -68.27 -18.48 -26.77
C ILE A 114 -67.39 -17.52 -25.97
N GLU A 115 -67.86 -17.14 -24.79
CA GLU A 115 -67.21 -16.21 -23.86
C GLU A 115 -66.20 -16.89 -22.91
N ASP A 116 -65.75 -18.11 -23.23
CA ASP A 116 -64.74 -18.86 -22.46
C ASP A 116 -63.44 -18.06 -22.24
N ASP A 117 -62.85 -18.26 -21.06
CA ASP A 117 -61.61 -17.62 -20.59
C ASP A 117 -60.42 -17.81 -21.54
N LEU A 118 -59.73 -16.69 -21.79
CA LEU A 118 -58.55 -16.61 -22.67
C LEU A 118 -57.40 -17.55 -22.26
N GLU A 119 -57.31 -17.90 -20.98
CA GLU A 119 -56.24 -18.76 -20.46
C GLU A 119 -56.35 -20.22 -20.92
N ALA A 120 -57.56 -20.75 -21.09
CA ALA A 120 -57.82 -22.18 -21.26
C ALA A 120 -57.31 -22.76 -22.60
N LYS A 121 -57.27 -21.95 -23.67
CA LYS A 121 -56.79 -22.37 -25.00
C LYS A 121 -55.26 -22.28 -25.14
N ASN A 122 -54.62 -21.30 -24.48
CA ASN A 122 -53.16 -21.13 -24.56
C ASN A 122 -52.37 -22.33 -23.98
N ALA A 123 -52.92 -23.01 -22.98
CA ALA A 123 -52.32 -24.20 -22.37
C ALA A 123 -52.21 -25.43 -23.29
N LYS A 124 -52.79 -25.43 -24.51
CA LYS A 124 -52.93 -26.61 -25.37
C LYS A 124 -52.22 -26.55 -26.73
N LYS A 125 -51.52 -25.46 -27.08
CA LYS A 125 -50.87 -25.31 -28.41
C LYS A 125 -49.53 -26.11 -28.57
N LEU A 126 -49.10 -26.88 -27.57
CA LEU A 126 -47.93 -27.80 -27.65
C LEU A 126 -48.26 -29.18 -27.08
N LYS A 127 -47.78 -30.25 -27.73
CA LYS A 127 -47.90 -31.62 -27.21
C LYS A 127 -46.87 -31.85 -26.10
N ALA A 128 -47.28 -32.46 -24.99
CA ALA A 128 -46.39 -32.73 -23.86
C ALA A 128 -45.17 -33.57 -24.29
N GLY A 129 -43.97 -33.00 -24.17
CA GLY A 129 -42.70 -33.61 -24.61
C GLY A 129 -42.15 -33.10 -25.95
N GLU A 130 -42.89 -32.26 -26.69
CA GLU A 130 -42.43 -31.65 -27.93
C GLU A 130 -41.56 -30.40 -27.66
N ILE A 131 -40.57 -30.16 -28.52
CA ILE A 131 -39.66 -29.01 -28.43
C ILE A 131 -40.22 -27.89 -29.32
N ASP A 132 -40.34 -26.67 -28.79
CA ASP A 132 -40.72 -25.47 -29.56
C ASP A 132 -39.82 -25.35 -30.82
N PRO A 133 -40.39 -25.27 -32.04
CA PRO A 133 -39.62 -25.16 -33.28
C PRO A 133 -39.04 -23.74 -33.53
N ALA A 134 -39.50 -22.71 -32.81
CA ALA A 134 -39.08 -21.32 -32.99
C ALA A 134 -38.82 -20.57 -31.65
N PRO A 135 -38.01 -21.13 -30.72
CA PRO A 135 -37.77 -20.53 -29.40
C PRO A 135 -37.04 -19.18 -29.48
N GLU A 136 -36.38 -18.88 -30.61
CA GLU A 136 -35.80 -17.58 -30.93
C GLU A 136 -36.82 -16.42 -30.92
N SER A 137 -38.10 -16.70 -31.15
CA SER A 137 -39.18 -15.70 -31.15
C SER A 137 -39.77 -15.41 -29.76
N ARG A 138 -39.58 -16.31 -28.79
CA ARG A 138 -40.23 -16.26 -27.47
C ARG A 138 -39.51 -15.32 -26.48
N PRO A 139 -40.20 -14.71 -25.50
CA PRO A 139 -39.53 -13.93 -24.45
C PRO A 139 -38.49 -14.77 -23.69
N ALA A 140 -37.40 -14.13 -23.27
CA ALA A 140 -36.36 -14.80 -22.48
C ALA A 140 -36.89 -15.21 -21.10
N ARG A 141 -36.45 -16.36 -20.59
CA ARG A 141 -36.70 -16.72 -19.19
C ARG A 141 -35.85 -15.82 -18.27
N PRO A 142 -36.43 -15.26 -17.19
CA PRO A 142 -35.66 -14.61 -16.14
C PRO A 142 -34.58 -15.52 -15.56
N ASP A 143 -33.51 -14.91 -15.11
CA ASP A 143 -32.40 -15.54 -14.39
C ASP A 143 -32.84 -16.05 -13.00
N PRO A 144 -32.45 -17.27 -12.60
CA PRO A 144 -32.71 -17.78 -11.26
C PRO A 144 -31.82 -17.06 -10.24
N ILE A 145 -32.31 -16.92 -9.00
CA ILE A 145 -31.57 -16.28 -7.89
C ILE A 145 -30.26 -17.04 -7.60
N ASP A 146 -30.31 -18.37 -7.68
CA ASP A 146 -29.15 -19.26 -7.64
C ASP A 146 -28.83 -19.71 -9.08
N MET A 147 -27.76 -19.16 -9.66
CA MET A 147 -27.31 -19.50 -11.01
C MET A 147 -26.43 -20.74 -10.98
N ASP A 148 -26.62 -21.65 -11.94
CA ASP A 148 -25.79 -22.84 -12.07
C ASP A 148 -24.33 -22.50 -12.47
N GLU A 149 -23.39 -23.43 -12.17
CA GLU A 149 -21.97 -23.27 -12.49
C GLU A 149 -21.72 -23.06 -13.99
N ASP A 150 -22.55 -23.69 -14.82
CA ASP A 150 -22.57 -23.57 -16.29
C ASP A 150 -22.86 -22.11 -16.73
N GLU A 151 -23.83 -21.41 -16.11
CA GLU A 151 -24.13 -19.99 -16.35
C GLU A 151 -23.06 -19.06 -15.77
N LEU A 152 -22.56 -19.33 -14.57
CA LEU A 152 -21.56 -18.49 -13.92
C LEU A 152 -20.19 -18.57 -14.63
N GLU A 153 -19.77 -19.77 -15.07
CA GLU A 153 -18.59 -19.95 -15.92
C GLU A 153 -18.77 -19.19 -17.24
N MET A 154 -19.91 -19.37 -17.92
CA MET A 154 -20.23 -18.69 -19.18
C MET A 154 -20.21 -17.15 -19.05
N LEU A 155 -20.76 -16.58 -17.98
CA LEU A 155 -20.68 -15.15 -17.68
C LEU A 155 -19.24 -14.70 -17.41
N SER A 156 -18.44 -15.51 -16.70
CA SER A 156 -17.03 -15.20 -16.42
C SER A 156 -16.17 -15.22 -17.70
N GLU A 157 -16.39 -16.21 -18.57
CA GLU A 157 -15.71 -16.32 -19.86
C GLU A 157 -16.15 -15.19 -20.81
N ALA A 158 -17.44 -14.87 -20.88
CA ALA A 158 -17.94 -13.75 -21.67
C ALA A 158 -17.26 -12.44 -21.24
N ARG A 159 -17.20 -12.14 -19.94
CA ARG A 159 -16.47 -10.97 -19.40
C ARG A 159 -14.99 -10.98 -19.80
N ALA A 160 -14.29 -12.11 -19.65
CA ALA A 160 -12.88 -12.23 -20.02
C ALA A 160 -12.62 -12.07 -21.53
N ARG A 161 -13.46 -12.67 -22.38
CA ARG A 161 -13.39 -12.57 -23.85
C ARG A 161 -13.79 -11.18 -24.36
N LEU A 162 -14.72 -10.50 -23.69
CA LEU A 162 -15.11 -9.11 -23.98
C LEU A 162 -14.03 -8.11 -23.55
N ALA A 163 -13.38 -8.28 -22.39
CA ALA A 163 -12.27 -7.44 -21.96
C ALA A 163 -11.00 -7.62 -22.82
N ASN A 164 -10.75 -8.83 -23.34
CA ASN A 164 -9.51 -9.10 -24.09
C ASN A 164 -9.51 -8.47 -25.50
N THR A 165 -8.60 -7.52 -25.73
CA THR A 165 -8.30 -6.92 -27.05
C THR A 165 -6.95 -7.34 -27.63
N LYS A 166 -6.05 -7.93 -26.83
CA LYS A 166 -4.65 -8.17 -27.20
C LYS A 166 -4.42 -9.57 -27.78
N GLY A 167 -3.97 -9.64 -29.03
CA GLY A 167 -3.58 -10.90 -29.71
C GLY A 167 -2.27 -11.52 -29.17
N LYS A 168 -1.97 -12.75 -29.61
CA LYS A 168 -0.79 -13.54 -29.14
C LYS A 168 0.53 -12.75 -29.19
N LYS A 169 0.84 -12.08 -30.31
CA LYS A 169 2.07 -11.28 -30.51
C LYS A 169 2.19 -10.11 -29.50
N ALA A 170 1.07 -9.46 -29.17
CA ALA A 170 1.04 -8.36 -28.20
C ALA A 170 1.18 -8.85 -26.75
N LYS A 171 0.49 -9.94 -26.38
CA LYS A 171 0.65 -10.57 -25.06
C LYS A 171 2.07 -11.11 -24.86
N ARG A 172 2.69 -11.68 -25.90
CA ARG A 172 4.10 -12.11 -25.87
C ARG A 172 5.05 -10.93 -25.70
N LYS A 173 4.93 -9.86 -26.50
CA LYS A 173 5.75 -8.64 -26.35
C LYS A 173 5.62 -7.97 -24.98
N ALA A 174 4.44 -8.00 -24.35
CA ALA A 174 4.28 -7.50 -22.99
C ALA A 174 5.07 -8.33 -21.95
N ARG A 175 5.01 -9.66 -22.04
CA ARG A 175 5.80 -10.58 -21.20
C ARG A 175 7.31 -10.44 -21.47
N GLU A 176 7.70 -10.33 -22.75
CA GLU A 176 9.10 -10.08 -23.17
C GLU A 176 9.63 -8.76 -22.56
N LYS A 177 8.82 -7.68 -22.53
CA LYS A 177 9.17 -6.42 -21.85
C LYS A 177 9.39 -6.63 -20.35
N GLN A 178 8.44 -7.28 -19.66
CA GLN A 178 8.54 -7.54 -18.22
C GLN A 178 9.76 -8.40 -17.86
N LEU A 179 10.05 -9.45 -18.65
CA LEU A 179 11.24 -10.28 -18.45
C LEU A 179 12.54 -9.52 -18.75
N SER A 180 12.55 -8.62 -19.74
CA SER A 180 13.69 -7.73 -20.01
C SER A 180 13.94 -6.75 -18.85
N GLU A 181 12.86 -6.19 -18.29
CA GLU A 181 12.92 -5.29 -17.14
C GLU A 181 13.40 -5.99 -15.87
N ALA A 182 12.90 -7.19 -15.58
CA ALA A 182 13.36 -8.03 -14.47
C ALA A 182 14.85 -8.41 -14.63
N ARG A 183 15.28 -8.81 -15.83
CA ARG A 183 16.71 -9.06 -16.15
C ARG A 183 17.56 -7.82 -15.96
N ARG A 184 17.09 -6.63 -16.38
CA ARG A 184 17.79 -5.35 -16.17
C ARG A 184 17.96 -5.05 -14.69
N LEU A 185 16.92 -5.26 -13.87
CA LEU A 185 16.98 -5.03 -12.42
C LEU A 185 17.91 -6.02 -11.72
N SER A 186 17.85 -7.32 -12.05
CA SER A 186 18.77 -8.34 -11.50
C SER A 186 20.22 -8.10 -11.91
N ALA A 187 20.49 -7.73 -13.17
CA ALA A 187 21.84 -7.36 -13.61
C ALA A 187 22.35 -6.07 -12.95
N LEU A 188 21.46 -5.09 -12.73
CA LEU A 188 21.78 -3.86 -11.99
C LEU A 188 22.06 -4.15 -10.51
N GLN A 189 21.34 -5.08 -9.88
CA GLN A 189 21.60 -5.54 -8.52
C GLN A 189 22.98 -6.21 -8.44
N ARG A 190 23.28 -7.21 -9.27
CA ARG A 190 24.60 -7.86 -9.32
C ARG A 190 25.74 -6.88 -9.56
N LYS A 191 25.54 -5.88 -10.44
CA LYS A 191 26.55 -4.82 -10.67
C LYS A 191 26.71 -3.86 -9.48
N ARG A 192 25.67 -3.66 -8.66
CA ARG A 192 25.78 -2.91 -7.39
C ARG A 192 26.51 -3.72 -6.32
N GLU A 193 26.18 -5.00 -6.18
CA GLU A 193 26.80 -5.92 -5.21
C GLU A 193 28.31 -6.05 -5.47
N LEU A 194 28.71 -6.34 -6.72
CA LEU A 194 30.12 -6.42 -7.11
C LEU A 194 30.85 -5.08 -6.93
N ARG A 195 30.24 -3.94 -7.28
CA ARG A 195 30.83 -2.62 -7.02
C ARG A 195 30.92 -2.27 -5.53
N ALA A 196 29.99 -2.74 -4.69
CA ALA A 196 30.07 -2.57 -3.25
C ALA A 196 31.18 -3.43 -2.62
N ALA A 197 31.50 -4.57 -3.24
CA ALA A 197 32.68 -5.37 -2.92
C ALA A 197 34.00 -4.83 -3.53
N GLY A 198 33.97 -3.70 -4.24
CA GLY A 198 35.14 -3.10 -4.90
C GLY A 198 35.50 -3.71 -6.26
N ILE A 199 34.76 -4.71 -6.74
CA ILE A 199 34.98 -5.38 -8.02
C ILE A 199 34.33 -4.56 -9.14
N ASP A 200 35.13 -3.79 -9.88
CA ASP A 200 34.60 -2.87 -10.89
C ASP A 200 34.25 -3.58 -12.21
N VAL A 201 33.04 -4.15 -12.25
CA VAL A 201 32.53 -4.88 -13.41
C VAL A 201 32.43 -3.95 -14.64
N GLY A 202 33.11 -4.34 -15.72
CA GLY A 202 33.07 -3.66 -17.01
C GLY A 202 31.68 -3.47 -17.62
N ASP A 203 31.61 -2.79 -18.76
CA ASP A 203 30.34 -2.52 -19.44
C ASP A 203 29.71 -3.82 -19.98
N PRO A 204 28.52 -4.26 -19.49
CA PRO A 204 27.86 -5.46 -20.03
C PRO A 204 27.53 -5.35 -21.52
N ASN A 205 27.47 -4.14 -22.09
CA ASN A 205 27.31 -3.92 -23.51
C ASN A 205 28.59 -4.18 -24.34
N TYR A 206 29.72 -4.58 -23.76
CA TYR A 206 30.96 -4.89 -24.49
C TYR A 206 30.76 -5.85 -25.68
N LYS A 207 29.93 -6.90 -25.50
CA LYS A 207 29.60 -7.83 -26.61
C LYS A 207 28.68 -7.22 -27.68
N ALA A 208 27.93 -6.16 -27.37
CA ALA A 208 27.16 -5.38 -28.34
C ALA A 208 28.07 -4.38 -29.07
N LYS A 209 28.95 -3.68 -28.34
CA LYS A 209 29.96 -2.74 -28.86
C LYS A 209 30.92 -3.37 -29.87
N LYS A 210 31.15 -4.69 -29.82
CA LYS A 210 31.91 -5.44 -30.85
C LYS A 210 31.18 -5.61 -32.19
N LYS A 211 29.88 -5.33 -32.29
CA LYS A 211 29.21 -5.18 -33.60
C LYS A 211 29.45 -3.76 -34.07
N GLY A 212 30.10 -3.58 -35.23
CA GLY A 212 30.38 -2.27 -35.86
C GLY A 212 29.14 -1.49 -36.36
N ASP A 213 28.01 -1.72 -35.70
CA ASP A 213 26.66 -1.25 -35.99
C ASP A 213 25.97 -0.73 -34.71
N TYR A 214 26.59 -0.99 -33.55
CA TYR A 214 26.16 -0.49 -32.26
C TYR A 214 26.61 0.96 -32.11
N ILE A 215 25.66 1.89 -32.25
CA ILE A 215 25.87 3.30 -31.90
C ILE A 215 25.69 3.45 -30.40
N ASP A 216 26.74 3.89 -29.69
CA ASP A 216 26.63 4.25 -28.27
C ASP A 216 26.09 5.68 -28.14
N TYR A 217 24.77 5.76 -27.99
CA TYR A 217 24.01 7.00 -27.78
C TYR A 217 24.50 7.85 -26.58
N ASN A 218 25.34 7.31 -25.69
CA ASN A 218 25.87 8.04 -24.54
C ASN A 218 27.27 8.64 -24.78
N SER A 219 28.01 8.21 -25.82
CA SER A 219 29.40 8.66 -26.05
C SER A 219 29.52 9.80 -27.06
N ALA A 220 28.58 9.93 -27.99
CA ALA A 220 28.56 10.96 -29.02
C ALA A 220 27.11 11.24 -29.47
N ILE A 221 26.87 12.40 -30.10
CA ILE A 221 25.59 12.73 -30.71
C ILE A 221 25.40 11.88 -31.99
N PRO A 222 24.38 11.00 -32.06
CA PRO A 222 24.16 10.19 -33.26
C PRO A 222 23.73 11.06 -34.43
N PHE A 223 24.43 10.92 -35.58
CA PHE A 223 24.14 11.69 -36.80
C PHE A 223 24.13 13.21 -36.55
N GLU A 224 25.14 13.70 -35.84
CA GLU A 224 25.35 15.13 -35.62
C GLU A 224 25.44 15.89 -36.95
N ILE A 225 24.47 16.77 -37.18
CA ILE A 225 24.49 17.75 -38.27
C ILE A 225 24.94 19.07 -37.62
N PRO A 226 26.14 19.58 -37.93
CA PRO A 226 26.61 20.84 -37.38
C PRO A 226 25.68 21.98 -37.82
N VAL A 227 25.37 22.90 -36.89
CA VAL A 227 24.53 24.06 -37.19
C VAL A 227 25.24 24.91 -38.26
N PRO A 228 24.59 25.27 -39.38
CA PRO A 228 25.20 26.12 -40.39
C PRO A 228 25.65 27.46 -39.80
N ALA A 229 26.89 27.86 -40.06
CA ALA A 229 27.45 29.10 -39.54
C ALA A 229 26.66 30.32 -40.02
N GLY A 230 26.10 31.07 -39.07
CA GLY A 230 25.34 32.30 -39.33
C GLY A 230 26.23 33.55 -39.37
N PHE A 231 25.60 34.72 -39.48
CA PHE A 231 26.28 36.03 -39.43
C PHE A 231 26.62 36.50 -38.00
N TYR A 232 26.21 35.75 -36.97
CA TYR A 232 26.46 36.06 -35.56
C TYR A 232 27.51 35.10 -35.00
N ASP A 233 28.48 35.65 -34.25
CA ASP A 233 29.41 34.81 -33.49
C ASP A 233 28.62 34.07 -32.38
N SER A 234 28.74 32.75 -32.35
CA SER A 234 28.04 31.87 -31.41
C SER A 234 28.91 31.45 -30.23
N ASN A 235 30.16 31.94 -30.13
CA ASN A 235 31.09 31.55 -29.07
C ASN A 235 30.76 32.15 -27.69
N GLU A 236 29.94 33.20 -27.62
CA GLU A 236 29.50 33.82 -26.34
C GLU A 236 28.34 33.06 -25.67
N ASP A 237 27.63 32.20 -26.41
CA ASP A 237 26.38 31.55 -25.98
C ASP A 237 26.64 30.34 -25.05
N THR A 238 26.99 30.64 -23.79
CA THR A 238 27.32 29.62 -22.78
C THR A 238 26.06 28.96 -22.18
N PHE A 239 25.86 27.65 -22.43
CA PHE A 239 24.73 26.92 -21.85
C PHE A 239 25.02 26.41 -20.43
N ASN A 240 24.18 26.79 -19.46
CA ASN A 240 24.29 26.26 -18.09
C ASN A 240 23.68 24.86 -17.98
N LYS A 241 24.53 23.83 -18.13
CA LYS A 241 24.16 22.40 -18.05
C LYS A 241 23.35 22.04 -16.79
N SER A 242 23.59 22.69 -15.65
CA SER A 242 22.85 22.44 -14.41
C SER A 242 21.39 22.92 -14.49
N GLU A 243 21.18 24.10 -15.09
CA GLU A 243 19.86 24.69 -15.28
C GLU A 243 19.02 23.90 -16.29
N CYS A 244 19.66 23.39 -17.36
CA CYS A 244 19.01 22.47 -18.31
C CYS A 244 18.52 21.19 -17.63
N ILE A 245 19.39 20.54 -16.82
CA ILE A 245 19.04 19.31 -16.09
C ILE A 245 17.88 19.59 -15.10
N ASN A 246 17.94 20.70 -14.37
CA ASN A 246 16.87 21.09 -13.45
C ASN A 246 15.55 21.36 -14.19
N LYS A 247 15.56 22.04 -15.35
CA LYS A 247 14.33 22.24 -16.15
C LYS A 247 13.70 20.92 -16.61
N TYR A 248 14.49 19.94 -17.06
CA TYR A 248 13.95 18.62 -17.42
C TYR A 248 13.53 17.77 -16.21
N SER A 249 14.22 17.88 -15.06
CA SER A 249 13.82 17.16 -13.84
C SER A 249 12.63 17.78 -13.10
N SER A 250 12.30 19.05 -13.40
CA SER A 250 11.17 19.79 -12.81
C SER A 250 9.94 19.88 -13.72
N GLN A 251 9.96 19.26 -14.91
CA GLN A 251 8.71 18.98 -15.63
C GLN A 251 7.92 17.96 -14.84
N GLU A 252 6.78 18.37 -14.26
CA GLU A 252 5.90 17.43 -13.57
C GLU A 252 5.52 16.27 -14.50
N PRO A 253 5.58 15.01 -14.03
CA PRO A 253 5.14 13.88 -14.83
C PRO A 253 3.66 14.06 -15.17
N ILE A 254 3.34 13.94 -16.47
CA ILE A 254 1.98 14.09 -17.04
C ILE A 254 0.94 13.58 -16.03
N PRO A 255 0.06 14.44 -15.49
CA PRO A 255 -0.74 14.09 -14.31
C PRO A 255 -1.47 12.77 -14.49
N ASP A 256 -1.24 11.83 -13.57
CA ASP A 256 -1.81 10.49 -13.67
C ASP A 256 -3.33 10.58 -13.76
N GLU A 257 -3.87 10.30 -14.94
CA GLU A 257 -5.30 10.38 -15.21
C GLU A 257 -6.10 9.49 -14.24
N ASN A 258 -5.48 8.41 -13.75
CA ASN A 258 -6.08 7.53 -12.76
C ASN A 258 -6.17 8.20 -11.37
N LYS A 259 -5.24 9.09 -11.01
CA LYS A 259 -5.31 9.93 -9.80
C LYS A 259 -6.47 10.91 -9.89
N LEU A 260 -6.58 11.68 -10.98
CA LEU A 260 -7.71 12.59 -11.22
C LEU A 260 -9.05 11.85 -11.18
N ARG A 261 -9.20 10.77 -11.96
CA ARG A 261 -10.42 9.94 -11.97
C ARG A 261 -10.77 9.36 -10.59
N ARG A 262 -9.77 9.03 -9.74
CA ARG A 262 -10.00 8.58 -8.35
C ARG A 262 -10.48 9.71 -7.46
N GLU A 263 -9.92 10.91 -7.61
CA GLU A 263 -10.33 12.10 -6.85
C GLU A 263 -11.74 12.55 -7.24
N ASP A 264 -12.06 12.57 -8.53
CA ASP A 264 -13.42 12.90 -8.99
C ASP A 264 -14.44 11.83 -8.59
N LYS A 265 -14.09 10.54 -8.62
CA LYS A 265 -14.94 9.48 -8.04
C LYS A 265 -15.20 9.73 -6.55
N LYS A 266 -14.19 10.15 -5.77
CA LYS A 266 -14.38 10.54 -4.35
C LYS A 266 -15.28 11.75 -4.20
N LYS A 267 -15.12 12.81 -5.03
CA LYS A 267 -15.98 14.02 -5.02
C LYS A 267 -17.43 13.69 -5.36
N ILE A 268 -17.67 12.79 -6.32
CA ILE A 268 -19.01 12.31 -6.70
C ILE A 268 -19.61 11.44 -5.59
N GLN A 269 -18.81 10.53 -4.99
CA GLN A 269 -19.28 9.66 -3.92
C GLN A 269 -19.63 10.43 -2.63
N LYS A 270 -18.86 11.48 -2.29
CA LYS A 270 -19.22 12.42 -1.22
C LYS A 270 -20.54 13.13 -1.51
N ARG A 271 -20.64 13.85 -2.64
CA ARG A 271 -21.89 14.52 -3.06
C ARG A 271 -23.10 13.59 -3.01
N LYS A 272 -23.01 12.38 -3.56
CA LYS A 272 -24.12 11.41 -3.51
C LYS A 272 -24.46 10.91 -2.09
N GLN A 273 -23.55 11.03 -1.12
CA GLN A 273 -23.79 10.74 0.30
C GLN A 273 -24.38 11.96 1.03
N ASP A 274 -23.95 13.16 0.67
CA ASP A 274 -24.44 14.43 1.21
C ASP A 274 -25.85 14.78 0.68
N GLU A 275 -26.16 14.39 -0.56
CA GLU A 275 -27.44 14.59 -1.27
C GLU A 275 -28.55 13.58 -0.89
N ILE A 276 -28.29 12.63 0.04
CA ILE A 276 -29.33 11.70 0.51
C ILE A 276 -30.31 12.45 1.41
N PRO A 277 -31.63 12.54 1.11
CA PRO A 277 -32.54 13.41 1.87
C PRO A 277 -32.58 13.16 3.39
N GLU A 278 -32.25 11.95 3.87
CA GLU A 278 -32.15 11.65 5.29
C GLU A 278 -31.05 12.42 6.04
N THR A 279 -29.94 12.80 5.39
CA THR A 279 -28.84 13.54 6.06
C THR A 279 -29.23 14.99 6.35
N ILE A 280 -30.16 15.55 5.57
CA ILE A 280 -30.70 16.90 5.77
C ILE A 280 -31.52 16.96 7.06
N PHE A 281 -32.28 15.90 7.36
CA PHE A 281 -33.08 15.77 8.59
C PHE A 281 -32.29 15.20 9.78
N LYS A 282 -31.19 14.49 9.54
CA LYS A 282 -30.27 13.96 10.57
C LYS A 282 -29.06 14.88 10.78
N ARG A 283 -29.30 16.18 10.98
CA ARG A 283 -28.29 17.08 11.56
C ARG A 283 -28.23 16.82 13.07
N PRO A 284 -27.11 16.36 13.63
CA PRO A 284 -26.92 16.42 15.07
C PRO A 284 -26.77 17.89 15.48
N ASP A 285 -27.34 18.24 16.62
CA ASP A 285 -26.95 19.45 17.33
C ASP A 285 -25.45 19.40 17.70
N GLU A 286 -24.87 20.53 18.09
CA GLU A 286 -23.44 20.69 18.41
C GLU A 286 -22.43 20.70 17.24
N ILE A 287 -22.66 21.51 16.19
CA ILE A 287 -21.51 22.11 15.48
C ILE A 287 -20.83 23.10 16.46
N LYS A 288 -19.90 22.58 17.26
CA LYS A 288 -19.12 23.36 18.22
C LYS A 288 -18.27 24.38 17.47
N ARG A 289 -18.60 25.67 17.67
CA ARG A 289 -17.78 26.80 17.20
C ARG A 289 -16.34 26.60 17.67
N SER A 290 -15.37 26.90 16.81
CA SER A 290 -13.96 26.93 17.19
C SER A 290 -13.76 27.85 18.39
N LYS A 291 -12.99 27.40 19.39
CA LYS A 291 -12.68 28.19 20.58
C LYS A 291 -11.93 29.44 20.15
N LEU A 292 -12.45 30.63 20.50
CA LEU A 292 -11.82 31.91 20.17
C LEU A 292 -10.45 31.99 20.85
N THR A 293 -9.38 31.79 20.08
CA THR A 293 -8.00 31.96 20.52
C THR A 293 -7.62 33.44 20.43
N LEU A 294 -8.01 34.20 21.45
CA LEU A 294 -7.42 35.52 21.68
C LEU A 294 -5.90 35.37 21.91
N PRO A 295 -5.05 36.26 21.37
CA PRO A 295 -3.63 36.28 21.68
C PRO A 295 -3.40 36.40 23.19
N THR A 296 -2.35 35.76 23.70
CA THR A 296 -1.92 35.93 25.09
C THR A 296 -1.53 37.39 25.35
N PRO A 297 -1.91 38.00 26.49
CA PRO A 297 -1.55 39.38 26.79
C PRO A 297 -0.03 39.55 26.83
N GLN A 298 0.49 40.51 26.05
CA GLN A 298 1.92 40.79 25.91
C GLN A 298 2.47 41.70 27.02
N VAL A 299 1.76 41.81 28.15
CA VAL A 299 2.09 42.66 29.29
C VAL A 299 1.94 41.82 30.55
N THR A 300 2.99 41.75 31.37
CA THR A 300 2.95 41.04 32.66
C THR A 300 2.29 41.89 33.73
N ASP A 301 1.70 41.28 34.77
CA ASP A 301 0.98 42.00 35.83
C ASP A 301 1.83 43.08 36.53
N LYS A 302 3.16 42.91 36.55
CA LYS A 302 4.10 43.91 37.10
C LYS A 302 4.23 45.14 36.20
N GLU A 303 4.26 44.95 34.89
CA GLU A 303 4.26 46.06 33.92
C GLU A 303 2.90 46.78 33.94
N ILE A 304 1.79 46.05 34.14
CA ILE A 304 0.47 46.66 34.39
C ILE A 304 0.50 47.51 35.68
N GLU A 305 1.07 47.01 36.77
CA GLU A 305 1.25 47.79 38.00
C GLU A 305 2.10 49.05 37.80
N GLU A 306 3.19 48.99 37.03
CA GLU A 306 4.04 50.16 36.73
C GLU A 306 3.34 51.16 35.80
N ILE A 307 2.60 50.70 34.80
CA ILE A 307 1.75 51.54 33.95
C ILE A 307 0.66 52.24 34.78
N VAL A 308 0.03 51.55 35.74
CA VAL A 308 -0.95 52.15 36.66
C VAL A 308 -0.30 53.17 37.61
N LYS A 309 0.93 52.93 38.09
CA LYS A 309 1.68 53.88 38.92
C LYS A 309 2.07 55.13 38.12
N LEU A 310 2.61 54.97 36.91
CA LEU A 310 2.93 56.07 35.99
C LEU A 310 1.67 56.83 35.56
N GLY A 311 0.56 56.14 35.30
CA GLY A 311 -0.74 56.75 35.02
C GLY A 311 -1.26 57.60 36.18
N LYS A 312 -1.11 57.13 37.43
CA LYS A 312 -1.44 57.92 38.63
C LYS A 312 -0.52 59.14 38.80
N ILE A 313 0.78 59.01 38.52
CA ILE A 313 1.74 60.11 38.58
C ILE A 313 1.39 61.18 37.53
N ASN A 314 1.08 60.78 36.29
CA ASN A 314 0.64 61.69 35.24
C ASN A 314 -0.73 62.32 35.54
N GLN A 315 -1.68 61.60 36.15
CA GLN A 315 -2.95 62.20 36.61
C GLN A 315 -2.76 63.21 37.74
N LEU A 316 -1.84 62.96 38.69
CA LEU A 316 -1.50 63.91 39.74
C LEU A 316 -0.80 65.16 39.18
N ALA A 317 0.12 64.99 38.23
CA ALA A 317 0.75 66.11 37.52
C ALA A 317 -0.26 66.92 36.69
N LYS A 318 -1.21 66.26 36.02
CA LYS A 318 -2.30 66.88 35.24
C LYS A 318 -3.39 67.52 36.12
N GLY A 319 -3.31 67.36 37.44
CA GLY A 319 -4.17 68.01 38.44
C GLY A 319 -3.47 69.12 39.27
N MET A 320 -2.30 69.59 38.83
CA MET A 320 -1.51 70.63 39.52
C MET A 320 -1.07 71.80 38.59
N ILE A 321 -1.64 71.90 37.38
CA ILE A 321 -1.26 72.90 36.38
C ILE A 321 -2.52 73.53 35.77
N ASP A 322 -3.03 74.55 36.46
CA ASP A 322 -4.06 75.46 35.95
C ASP A 322 -3.44 76.60 35.09
N ASP A 323 -4.29 77.31 34.34
CA ASP A 323 -4.05 78.64 33.74
C ASP A 323 -2.81 78.84 32.84
N SER A 324 -2.78 78.20 31.67
CA SER A 324 -2.13 78.82 30.49
C SER A 324 -2.58 78.33 29.11
N ALA A 325 -2.50 79.24 28.14
CA ALA A 325 -3.01 79.08 26.77
C ALA A 325 -2.13 78.21 25.84
N SER A 326 -1.41 77.22 26.38
CA SER A 326 -0.53 76.30 25.66
C SER A 326 -1.13 74.88 25.49
N SER A 327 -2.31 74.63 26.04
CA SER A 327 -2.99 73.32 26.03
C SER A 327 -3.17 72.70 24.64
N THR A 328 -3.39 73.52 23.61
CA THR A 328 -3.61 73.06 22.23
C THR A 328 -2.38 72.39 21.60
N LEU A 329 -1.17 72.74 22.04
CA LEU A 329 0.06 72.14 21.51
C LEU A 329 0.35 70.75 22.11
N LEU A 330 -0.27 70.39 23.24
CA LEU A 330 0.03 69.13 23.94
C LEU A 330 -0.69 67.90 23.36
N HIS A 331 -1.73 68.06 22.53
CA HIS A 331 -2.33 66.91 21.83
C HIS A 331 -1.42 66.39 20.69
N ASP A 332 -0.78 67.27 19.92
CA ASP A 332 0.16 66.86 18.85
C ASP A 332 1.42 66.18 19.42
N TYR A 333 1.73 66.41 20.71
CA TYR A 333 2.75 65.66 21.44
C TYR A 333 2.27 64.30 21.98
N GLU A 334 0.97 64.01 22.14
CA GLU A 334 0.49 62.68 22.53
C GLU A 334 0.61 61.65 21.39
N GLU A 335 0.68 62.07 20.13
CA GLU A 335 0.92 61.18 18.98
C GLU A 335 2.44 60.95 18.75
N SER A 336 3.26 61.99 18.89
CA SER A 336 4.73 61.90 18.69
C SER A 336 5.50 61.30 19.87
N THR A 337 5.00 61.38 21.11
CA THR A 337 5.67 60.76 22.28
C THR A 337 5.46 59.24 22.38
N ARG A 338 4.38 58.69 21.81
CA ARG A 338 4.12 57.24 21.76
C ARG A 338 5.20 56.44 21.01
N VAL A 339 5.95 57.10 20.13
CA VAL A 339 7.05 56.49 19.36
C VAL A 339 8.32 56.28 20.20
N SER A 340 8.48 56.99 21.33
CA SER A 340 9.80 57.23 21.94
C SER A 340 10.16 56.39 23.17
N PHE A 341 9.25 55.56 23.71
CA PHE A 341 9.51 54.79 24.96
C PHE A 341 9.91 53.32 24.76
N ASN A 342 9.87 52.76 23.55
CA ASN A 342 10.27 51.37 23.27
C ASN A 342 11.79 51.23 23.07
N THR A 343 12.59 51.44 24.12
CA THR A 343 14.07 51.40 24.05
C THR A 343 14.75 50.50 25.09
N ARG A 344 14.34 49.22 25.20
CA ARG A 344 15.20 48.16 25.76
C ARG A 344 14.97 46.78 25.13
N SER A 345 16.08 46.04 24.97
CA SER A 345 16.15 44.63 24.52
C SER A 345 15.40 44.23 23.23
N VAL A 346 15.86 44.74 22.07
CA VAL A 346 15.51 44.17 20.76
C VAL A 346 16.45 43.00 20.42
N ARG A 347 15.93 41.76 20.27
CA ARG A 347 16.73 40.61 19.80
C ARG A 347 15.98 39.56 18.95
N THR A 348 14.97 39.99 18.21
CA THR A 348 14.42 39.26 17.04
C THR A 348 14.03 40.29 15.98
N PRO A 349 14.22 40.00 14.67
CA PRO A 349 13.76 40.90 13.63
C PRO A 349 12.22 40.98 13.67
N ALA A 350 11.67 42.18 13.59
CA ALA A 350 10.25 42.36 13.34
C ALA A 350 9.97 41.86 11.90
N VAL A 351 9.27 40.72 11.80
CA VAL A 351 8.77 40.20 10.53
C VAL A 351 7.95 41.32 9.89
N HIS A 352 8.40 41.81 8.75
CA HIS A 352 7.60 42.74 7.96
C HIS A 352 6.35 41.99 7.52
N ASP A 353 5.17 42.57 7.70
CA ASP A 353 3.89 41.93 7.34
C ASP A 353 4.01 41.26 5.97
N ASP A 354 3.93 39.93 5.97
CA ASP A 354 4.47 39.13 4.88
C ASP A 354 3.74 39.53 3.59
N HIS A 355 4.44 40.11 2.62
CA HIS A 355 3.81 40.77 1.48
C HIS A 355 2.97 39.76 0.66
N ILE A 356 3.44 38.51 0.67
CA ILE A 356 2.79 37.31 0.14
C ILE A 356 1.53 36.95 0.94
N SER A 357 1.51 37.12 2.27
CA SER A 357 0.32 36.85 3.10
C SER A 357 -0.82 37.85 2.82
N LYS A 358 -0.51 39.14 2.69
CA LYS A 358 -1.50 40.18 2.32
C LYS A 358 -1.97 40.02 0.89
N GLU A 359 -1.10 39.61 -0.03
CA GLU A 359 -1.47 39.24 -1.40
C GLU A 359 -2.40 38.01 -1.41
N VAL A 360 -2.09 36.97 -0.64
CA VAL A 360 -2.93 35.76 -0.48
C VAL A 360 -4.28 36.08 0.17
N GLU A 361 -4.36 36.91 1.20
CA GLU A 361 -5.64 37.39 1.76
C GLU A 361 -6.45 38.16 0.71
N THR A 362 -5.80 39.02 -0.08
CA THR A 362 -6.47 39.79 -1.15
C THR A 362 -6.98 38.86 -2.28
N ILE A 363 -6.20 37.85 -2.65
CA ILE A 363 -6.61 36.80 -3.62
C ILE A 363 -7.77 35.96 -3.07
N ILE A 364 -7.72 35.56 -1.79
CA ILE A 364 -8.79 34.80 -1.13
C ILE A 364 -10.08 35.63 -1.03
N ALA A 365 -9.98 36.94 -0.78
CA ALA A 365 -11.14 37.84 -0.83
C ALA A 365 -11.76 37.89 -2.23
N LEU A 366 -10.94 38.18 -3.26
CA LEU A 366 -11.35 38.21 -4.67
C LEU A 366 -11.94 36.88 -5.17
N GLN A 367 -11.43 35.75 -4.68
CA GLN A 367 -11.88 34.41 -5.08
C GLN A 367 -13.20 33.99 -4.42
N ASN A 368 -13.57 34.60 -3.29
CA ASN A 368 -14.82 34.31 -2.57
C ASN A 368 -15.96 35.30 -2.87
N THR A 369 -15.69 36.45 -3.49
CA THR A 369 -16.73 37.41 -3.92
C THR A 369 -17.44 36.95 -5.19
N GLU A 370 -18.76 36.74 -5.14
CA GLU A 370 -19.56 36.55 -6.34
C GLU A 370 -19.64 37.85 -7.17
N SER A 371 -19.80 37.72 -8.49
CA SER A 371 -19.68 38.87 -9.40
C SER A 371 -20.78 39.92 -9.20
N THR A 372 -20.48 41.17 -9.55
CA THR A 372 -21.38 42.32 -9.44
C THR A 372 -22.72 42.14 -10.18
N LEU A 373 -22.74 41.34 -11.25
CA LEU A 373 -23.95 40.94 -11.98
C LEU A 373 -24.95 40.13 -11.11
N LYS A 374 -24.48 39.60 -9.97
CA LYS A 374 -25.23 38.74 -9.05
C LYS A 374 -25.59 39.41 -7.70
N GLY A 375 -25.23 40.70 -7.53
CA GLY A 375 -25.65 41.51 -6.37
C GLY A 375 -24.73 41.49 -5.14
N GLY A 376 -23.46 41.09 -5.28
CA GLY A 376 -22.47 41.14 -4.20
C GLY A 376 -22.06 42.57 -3.82
N LEU A 377 -21.75 42.80 -2.54
CA LEU A 377 -21.12 44.03 -2.03
C LEU A 377 -19.60 43.98 -2.25
N ASN A 378 -19.00 45.11 -2.62
CA ASN A 378 -17.55 45.22 -2.82
C ASN A 378 -16.78 45.05 -1.50
N THR A 379 -15.76 44.19 -1.49
CA THR A 379 -14.75 44.11 -0.43
C THR A 379 -13.77 45.29 -0.53
N PRO A 380 -13.35 45.91 0.59
CA PRO A 380 -12.30 46.93 0.56
C PRO A 380 -10.97 46.30 0.14
N LEU A 381 -10.30 46.94 -0.82
CA LEU A 381 -8.97 46.56 -1.31
C LEU A 381 -7.91 47.42 -0.62
N ASN A 382 -6.77 46.82 -0.25
CA ASN A 382 -5.57 47.56 0.13
C ASN A 382 -4.81 48.02 -1.14
N ASP A 383 -4.23 49.21 -1.10
CA ASP A 383 -3.43 49.76 -2.21
C ASP A 383 -2.12 48.96 -2.43
N LEU A 384 -2.19 47.92 -3.26
CA LEU A 384 -1.06 47.12 -3.70
C LEU A 384 -0.35 47.78 -4.88
N ASN A 385 0.89 48.21 -4.66
CA ASN A 385 1.70 49.00 -5.59
C ASN A 385 2.18 48.14 -6.79
N LEU A 386 1.31 48.01 -7.80
CA LEU A 386 1.38 47.07 -8.91
C LEU A 386 2.51 47.38 -9.93
N LYS A 387 3.79 47.23 -9.53
CA LYS A 387 4.95 47.61 -10.37
C LYS A 387 6.07 46.60 -10.55
N THR A 388 6.16 45.53 -9.76
CA THR A 388 7.34 44.63 -9.80
C THR A 388 6.95 43.16 -9.89
N ALA A 389 7.16 42.56 -11.06
CA ALA A 389 6.92 41.13 -11.33
C ALA A 389 8.23 40.32 -11.43
N LEU A 390 9.26 40.73 -10.68
CA LEU A 390 10.60 40.13 -10.67
C LEU A 390 11.12 40.06 -9.22
N PRO A 391 11.83 39.00 -8.81
CA PRO A 391 12.40 38.89 -7.48
C PRO A 391 13.63 39.80 -7.32
N GLU A 392 13.57 40.73 -6.36
CA GLU A 392 14.69 41.63 -6.04
C GLU A 392 15.58 41.01 -4.94
N HIS A 393 16.88 40.91 -5.19
CA HIS A 393 17.84 40.32 -4.26
C HIS A 393 18.27 41.32 -3.17
N GLN A 394 17.51 41.41 -2.08
CA GLN A 394 17.91 42.22 -0.93
C GLN A 394 19.13 41.63 -0.21
N VAL A 395 20.25 42.35 -0.21
CA VAL A 395 21.44 42.01 0.56
C VAL A 395 21.27 42.50 2.01
N PRO A 396 21.47 41.65 3.04
CA PRO A 396 21.36 42.07 4.43
C PRO A 396 22.56 42.95 4.83
N SER A 397 22.41 44.26 4.68
CA SER A 397 23.41 45.24 5.10
C SER A 397 23.47 45.35 6.62
N THR A 398 24.67 45.27 7.19
CA THR A 398 24.89 45.42 8.64
C THR A 398 24.70 46.88 9.08
N PRO A 399 23.80 47.19 10.04
CA PRO A 399 23.55 48.56 10.46
C PRO A 399 24.73 49.13 11.25
N ASN A 400 25.44 50.10 10.66
CA ASN A 400 26.63 50.71 11.26
C ASN A 400 26.29 52.09 11.85
N VAL A 401 26.28 52.20 13.19
CA VAL A 401 25.49 53.19 13.95
C VAL A 401 26.24 54.52 14.17
N ILE A 402 26.81 55.10 13.11
CA ILE A 402 27.69 56.30 13.23
C ILE A 402 27.34 57.44 12.23
N LEU A 403 26.56 57.21 11.17
CA LEU A 403 26.52 58.12 10.01
C LEU A 403 25.14 58.66 9.59
N GLN A 404 24.26 59.03 10.54
CA GLN A 404 22.98 59.69 10.25
C GLN A 404 22.68 60.90 11.16
N THR A 405 23.57 61.90 11.10
CA THR A 405 23.31 63.28 11.57
C THR A 405 23.96 64.25 10.60
N LEU A 406 23.29 65.38 10.29
CA LEU A 406 23.57 66.31 9.17
C LEU A 406 23.24 65.66 7.79
N ALA A 407 22.36 66.17 6.91
CA ALA A 407 22.12 67.53 6.36
C ALA A 407 23.24 68.02 5.40
N GLY A 408 22.96 68.45 4.16
CA GLY A 408 21.73 68.40 3.36
C GLY A 408 21.77 69.24 2.07
N THR A 409 20.85 69.00 1.11
CA THR A 409 20.63 69.79 -0.14
C THR A 409 21.68 69.51 -1.29
N PRO A 410 21.49 69.91 -2.57
CA PRO A 410 21.64 68.97 -3.71
C PRO A 410 22.53 69.42 -4.89
N PHE A 411 22.65 68.64 -5.99
CA PHE A 411 22.55 69.05 -7.42
C PHE A 411 22.86 67.91 -8.44
N HIS A 412 22.06 67.83 -9.52
CA HIS A 412 22.27 67.45 -10.95
C HIS A 412 23.60 66.80 -11.45
N SER A 413 23.69 66.01 -12.55
CA SER A 413 22.76 65.28 -13.50
C SER A 413 23.67 64.49 -14.52
N ASN A 414 23.32 63.86 -15.68
CA ASN A 414 22.11 63.62 -16.50
C ASN A 414 22.31 62.42 -17.50
N SER A 415 21.29 62.04 -18.29
CA SER A 415 21.33 61.45 -19.67
C SER A 415 22.03 60.08 -19.91
N ILE A 416 21.36 58.93 -20.16
CA ILE A 416 20.51 58.47 -21.32
C ILE A 416 21.33 58.01 -22.56
N GLY A 417 21.10 56.86 -23.22
CA GLY A 417 20.23 55.68 -22.90
C GLY A 417 19.64 54.90 -24.11
N THR A 418 18.98 53.74 -23.86
CA THR A 418 17.99 53.01 -24.73
C THR A 418 18.46 52.32 -26.05
N VAL A 419 17.79 51.34 -26.72
CA VAL A 419 16.46 50.63 -26.62
C VAL A 419 16.52 49.15 -27.15
N ARG A 420 15.53 48.28 -26.78
CA ARG A 420 14.84 47.11 -27.47
C ARG A 420 15.48 46.34 -28.67
N GLY A 421 15.20 45.04 -28.92
CA GLY A 421 14.41 44.02 -28.18
C GLY A 421 13.73 42.89 -29.03
N THR A 422 13.11 41.90 -28.35
CA THR A 422 12.00 40.98 -28.75
C THR A 422 12.15 39.74 -29.69
N GLN A 423 11.83 38.55 -29.13
CA GLN A 423 10.98 37.42 -29.64
C GLN A 423 11.59 36.13 -30.30
N THR A 424 10.74 35.08 -30.41
CA THR A 424 10.98 33.60 -30.26
C THR A 424 10.04 32.76 -31.19
N PRO A 425 9.94 31.39 -31.17
CA PRO A 425 10.89 30.23 -31.16
C PRO A 425 10.49 29.03 -32.12
N ALA A 426 11.13 27.84 -31.94
CA ALA A 426 10.74 26.43 -32.36
C ALA A 426 10.99 25.95 -33.82
N GLY A 427 11.18 24.64 -34.15
CA GLY A 427 11.40 23.41 -33.33
C GLY A 427 11.39 22.04 -34.10
N PHE A 428 11.82 20.93 -33.44
CA PHE A 428 11.56 19.46 -33.67
C PHE A 428 12.15 18.59 -34.84
N THR A 429 13.23 17.80 -34.56
CA THR A 429 13.40 16.28 -34.63
C THR A 429 13.09 15.41 -35.92
N PRO A 430 13.26 14.04 -35.97
CA PRO A 430 14.50 13.18 -35.95
C PRO A 430 14.51 11.95 -36.96
N GLY A 431 15.59 11.14 -37.11
CA GLY A 431 15.50 9.78 -37.77
C GLY A 431 16.80 8.95 -38.07
N PRO A 432 16.76 7.59 -38.26
CA PRO A 432 17.88 6.68 -37.81
C PRO A 432 18.26 5.33 -38.56
N THR A 433 19.57 5.00 -38.70
CA THR A 433 20.24 3.62 -38.66
C THR A 433 19.85 2.50 -39.71
N PRO A 434 20.30 1.19 -39.73
CA PRO A 434 21.45 0.37 -39.21
C PRO A 434 22.07 -0.68 -40.24
N TYR A 435 22.71 -1.83 -39.85
CA TYR A 435 22.90 -3.07 -40.71
C TYR A 435 23.97 -4.22 -40.40
N ARG A 436 25.18 -4.02 -39.80
CA ARG A 436 26.20 -5.01 -39.22
C ARG A 436 26.90 -6.19 -40.02
N ASP A 437 28.11 -6.62 -39.57
CA ASP A 437 28.64 -8.01 -39.22
C ASP A 437 30.08 -8.48 -39.68
N GLN A 438 30.60 -9.56 -39.03
CA GLN A 438 31.71 -10.52 -39.35
C GLN A 438 33.19 -10.31 -38.88
N LEU A 439 33.82 -11.40 -38.37
CA LEU A 439 35.26 -11.61 -38.07
C LEU A 439 35.60 -13.12 -37.90
N ASN A 440 36.82 -13.57 -38.24
CA ASN A 440 37.36 -14.93 -37.92
C ASN A 440 38.92 -14.87 -37.92
N LEU A 441 39.68 -15.10 -36.83
CA LEU A 441 40.07 -16.34 -36.12
C LEU A 441 41.29 -17.08 -36.73
N ASN A 442 42.46 -17.03 -36.04
CA ASN A 442 43.60 -18.00 -36.01
C ASN A 442 44.81 -17.36 -35.25
N LYS A 443 45.41 -18.01 -34.22
CA LYS A 443 46.48 -19.06 -34.21
C LYS A 443 47.91 -18.48 -34.42
N ASP A 444 49.01 -19.03 -33.88
CA ASP A 444 49.29 -20.31 -33.17
C ASP A 444 50.50 -20.14 -32.18
N ASN A 445 50.58 -20.90 -31.07
CA ASN A 445 51.56 -22.00 -30.76
C ASN A 445 52.98 -21.48 -30.35
N ASP A 446 53.86 -22.09 -29.53
CA ASP A 446 54.39 -23.47 -29.30
C ASP A 446 55.14 -23.49 -27.91
N ASN A 447 55.50 -24.58 -27.19
CA ASN A 447 55.09 -26.01 -27.12
C ASN A 447 55.82 -26.77 -25.95
N PHE A 448 55.53 -28.07 -25.75
CA PHE A 448 56.43 -29.16 -25.25
C PHE A 448 56.74 -29.31 -23.73
N GLU A 449 56.75 -30.49 -23.06
CA GLU A 449 56.01 -31.79 -23.21
C GLU A 449 56.20 -32.76 -21.99
N GLY A 450 55.25 -33.71 -21.78
CA GLY A 450 55.43 -35.07 -21.20
C GLY A 450 55.53 -35.30 -19.66
N SER A 451 55.13 -36.46 -19.08
CA SER A 451 54.24 -37.57 -19.52
C SER A 451 53.82 -38.52 -18.36
N ASP A 452 52.84 -39.41 -18.63
CA ASP A 452 52.59 -40.76 -18.04
C ASP A 452 51.70 -41.06 -16.79
N PHE A 453 50.43 -41.32 -17.10
CA PHE A 453 49.63 -42.56 -16.82
C PHE A 453 48.89 -42.85 -15.48
N ASP A 454 47.77 -43.60 -15.61
CA ASP A 454 46.70 -43.85 -14.62
C ASP A 454 46.35 -45.36 -14.44
N TRP A 455 45.67 -45.69 -13.34
CA TRP A 455 45.09 -47.01 -13.05
C TRP A 455 43.63 -46.99 -12.53
N LYS A 456 43.08 -45.83 -12.13
CA LYS A 456 41.78 -45.76 -11.42
C LYS A 456 40.58 -45.86 -12.34
N THR A 457 40.71 -45.41 -13.60
CA THR A 457 39.63 -45.41 -14.59
C THR A 457 39.10 -46.80 -14.98
N ALA A 458 39.84 -47.88 -14.70
CA ALA A 458 39.48 -49.24 -15.11
C ALA A 458 38.44 -49.95 -14.22
N ILE A 459 38.23 -49.52 -12.96
CA ILE A 459 37.53 -50.34 -11.94
C ILE A 459 36.08 -49.89 -11.66
N ALA A 460 35.75 -48.61 -11.89
CA ALA A 460 34.46 -48.02 -11.49
C ALA A 460 33.29 -48.26 -12.49
N SER A 461 33.45 -49.11 -13.50
CA SER A 461 32.56 -49.27 -14.66
C SER A 461 31.33 -50.17 -14.41
N LEU A 462 30.83 -50.26 -13.17
CA LEU A 462 29.75 -51.19 -12.77
C LEU A 462 28.48 -50.46 -12.25
N PRO A 463 27.24 -50.82 -12.67
CA PRO A 463 26.04 -49.99 -12.42
C PRO A 463 25.28 -50.26 -11.10
N LYS A 464 24.48 -49.27 -10.67
CA LYS A 464 23.68 -49.26 -9.41
C LYS A 464 22.25 -49.84 -9.57
N PRO A 465 21.66 -50.46 -8.52
CA PRO A 465 20.22 -50.72 -8.40
C PRO A 465 19.44 -49.54 -7.74
N LYS A 466 18.10 -49.58 -7.80
CA LYS A 466 17.15 -48.53 -7.33
C LYS A 466 16.17 -49.03 -6.27
N ASN A 467 15.56 -48.10 -5.52
CA ASN A 467 14.13 -48.10 -5.13
C ASN A 467 13.70 -46.68 -4.70
N GLU A 468 12.41 -46.34 -4.83
CA GLU A 468 11.90 -44.95 -4.81
C GLU A 468 10.64 -44.80 -3.94
N PHE A 469 10.51 -43.70 -3.19
CA PHE A 469 9.23 -43.17 -2.67
C PHE A 469 9.31 -41.65 -2.47
N GLU A 470 8.17 -40.95 -2.55
CA GLU A 470 8.08 -39.49 -2.73
C GLU A 470 7.35 -38.80 -1.57
N ILE A 471 7.95 -37.75 -1.00
CA ILE A 471 7.33 -36.84 -0.01
C ILE A 471 7.72 -35.41 -0.39
N VAL A 472 6.74 -34.53 -0.57
CA VAL A 472 6.97 -33.14 -1.03
C VAL A 472 6.99 -32.19 0.17
N LEU A 473 8.13 -31.53 0.39
CA LEU A 473 8.25 -30.31 1.22
C LEU A 473 8.56 -29.10 0.31
N PRO A 474 8.28 -27.85 0.75
CA PRO A 474 8.61 -26.65 -0.02
C PRO A 474 10.12 -26.36 -0.02
N ASP A 475 10.62 -25.84 -1.13
CA ASP A 475 12.05 -25.65 -1.41
C ASP A 475 12.71 -24.62 -0.45
N GLU A 476 13.50 -25.11 0.51
CA GLU A 476 14.65 -24.40 1.07
C GLU A 476 15.90 -25.22 0.70
N ASP A 477 16.73 -24.70 -0.22
CA ASP A 477 17.88 -25.44 -0.77
C ASP A 477 18.95 -25.71 0.31
N VAL A 478 19.06 -26.98 0.73
CA VAL A 478 20.15 -27.48 1.56
C VAL A 478 21.22 -28.07 0.64
N GLU A 479 22.35 -27.36 0.49
CA GLU A 479 23.54 -27.94 -0.12
C GLU A 479 24.24 -28.85 0.91
N ASP A 480 23.97 -30.16 0.82
CA ASP A 480 24.62 -31.18 1.63
C ASP A 480 26.11 -31.33 1.26
N ASN A 481 26.92 -31.69 2.27
CA ASN A 481 28.37 -31.83 2.13
C ASN A 481 28.73 -33.26 1.69
N GLU A 482 29.35 -33.43 0.53
CA GLU A 482 30.15 -34.62 0.21
C GLU A 482 31.66 -34.29 0.23
N ASP A 483 32.27 -34.42 1.40
CA ASP A 483 33.73 -34.49 1.53
C ASP A 483 34.26 -35.75 0.82
N THR A 484 35.12 -35.61 -0.18
CA THR A 484 36.00 -36.70 -0.62
C THR A 484 37.36 -36.17 -1.07
N ILE A 485 38.33 -36.32 -0.16
CA ILE A 485 39.70 -35.84 -0.32
C ILE A 485 40.49 -36.77 -1.26
N VAL A 486 40.89 -36.28 -2.43
CA VAL A 486 42.03 -36.81 -3.20
C VAL A 486 42.83 -35.64 -3.75
N GLY A 487 44.05 -35.43 -3.24
CA GLY A 487 44.91 -34.32 -3.65
C GLY A 487 45.68 -34.60 -4.93
N SER A 488 45.66 -33.66 -5.88
CA SER A 488 46.54 -33.64 -7.05
C SER A 488 46.69 -32.20 -7.58
N ASN A 489 47.65 -31.44 -7.03
CA ASN A 489 48.16 -30.12 -7.48
C ASN A 489 47.29 -29.35 -8.49
N ILE A 490 46.10 -28.91 -8.05
CA ILE A 490 45.35 -27.85 -8.74
C ILE A 490 45.83 -26.52 -8.17
N GLU A 491 46.08 -25.57 -9.05
CA GLU A 491 46.42 -24.18 -8.71
C GLU A 491 45.19 -23.56 -8.01
N GLU A 492 45.25 -23.39 -6.68
CA GLU A 492 44.11 -22.91 -5.89
C GLU A 492 43.72 -21.49 -6.34
N ASP A 493 42.44 -21.30 -6.70
CA ASP A 493 41.89 -19.99 -7.09
C ASP A 493 42.34 -18.90 -6.09
N GLU A 494 42.83 -17.76 -6.59
CA GLU A 494 43.32 -16.67 -5.73
C GLU A 494 42.28 -16.23 -4.70
N GLU A 495 40.99 -16.35 -4.99
CA GLU A 495 39.91 -16.03 -4.06
C GLU A 495 39.88 -17.00 -2.86
N ILE A 496 40.12 -18.30 -3.07
CA ILE A 496 40.26 -19.32 -2.01
C ILE A 496 41.54 -19.11 -1.21
N VAL A 497 42.66 -18.81 -1.88
CA VAL A 497 43.94 -18.50 -1.23
C VAL A 497 43.83 -17.23 -0.37
N ASN A 498 43.17 -16.19 -0.88
CA ASN A 498 42.94 -14.94 -0.16
C ASN A 498 41.91 -15.11 0.98
N GLU A 499 40.86 -15.92 0.82
CA GLU A 499 39.98 -16.33 1.91
C GLU A 499 40.74 -17.05 3.03
N ARG A 500 41.59 -18.03 2.70
CA ARG A 500 42.36 -18.79 3.69
C ARG A 500 43.39 -17.89 4.39
N ARG A 501 44.07 -17.00 3.66
CA ARG A 501 44.95 -15.96 4.22
C ARG A 501 44.18 -15.00 5.14
N LYS A 502 43.01 -14.52 4.73
CA LYS A 502 42.15 -13.61 5.51
C LYS A 502 41.65 -14.27 6.80
N LYS A 503 41.15 -15.51 6.73
CA LYS A 503 40.76 -16.32 7.90
C LYS A 503 41.93 -16.49 8.87
N LEU A 504 43.13 -16.82 8.37
CA LEU A 504 44.33 -17.00 9.19
C LEU A 504 44.88 -15.69 9.79
N ILE A 505 44.67 -14.55 9.13
CA ILE A 505 44.95 -13.21 9.70
C ILE A 505 43.92 -12.88 10.78
N GLU A 506 42.62 -13.03 10.49
CA GLU A 506 41.53 -12.73 11.42
C GLU A 506 41.56 -13.62 12.68
N GLU A 507 41.97 -14.88 12.53
CA GLU A 507 42.21 -15.82 13.63
C GLU A 507 43.41 -15.38 14.49
N LYS A 508 44.54 -15.00 13.88
CA LYS A 508 45.68 -14.41 14.60
C LYS A 508 45.33 -13.10 15.29
N GLU A 509 44.50 -12.25 14.68
CA GLU A 509 44.02 -11.02 15.33
C GLU A 509 43.09 -11.34 16.51
N LYS A 510 42.20 -12.33 16.39
CA LYS A 510 41.38 -12.80 17.51
C LYS A 510 42.21 -13.41 18.63
N GLU A 511 43.26 -14.18 18.33
CA GLU A 511 44.22 -14.66 19.33
C GLU A 511 44.96 -13.50 20.00
N LEU A 512 45.47 -12.54 19.23
CA LEU A 512 46.17 -11.37 19.76
C LEU A 512 45.25 -10.50 20.63
N ILE A 513 43.97 -10.35 20.28
CA ILE A 513 42.98 -9.63 21.09
C ILE A 513 42.66 -10.39 22.37
N LYS A 514 42.48 -11.72 22.31
CA LYS A 514 42.33 -12.58 23.51
C LYS A 514 43.56 -12.52 24.43
N ARG A 515 44.76 -12.34 23.87
CA ARG A 515 46.03 -12.16 24.60
C ARG A 515 46.32 -10.71 25.04
N ARG A 516 45.44 -9.73 24.76
CA ARG A 516 45.55 -8.34 25.26
C ARG A 516 44.72 -8.11 26.51
N SER A 517 45.00 -7.03 27.22
CA SER A 517 44.32 -6.62 28.45
C SER A 517 42.80 -6.49 28.27
N THR A 518 42.05 -6.66 29.36
CA THR A 518 40.59 -6.48 29.38
C THR A 518 40.17 -5.04 29.03
N VAL A 519 41.04 -4.05 29.29
CA VAL A 519 40.90 -2.66 28.85
C VAL A 519 40.87 -2.58 27.32
N PHE A 520 41.78 -3.29 26.65
CA PHE A 520 41.81 -3.38 25.18
C PHE A 520 40.60 -4.15 24.64
N GLN A 521 40.24 -5.29 25.25
CA GLN A 521 39.11 -6.13 24.81
C GLN A 521 37.76 -5.42 24.95
N ARG A 522 37.59 -4.56 25.98
CA ARG A 522 36.38 -3.75 26.22
C ARG A 522 36.45 -2.36 25.59
N ASN A 523 37.51 -2.06 24.84
CA ASN A 523 37.75 -0.79 24.15
C ASN A 523 37.65 0.45 25.07
N LEU A 524 38.11 0.31 26.32
CA LEU A 524 38.04 1.34 27.35
C LEU A 524 39.15 2.40 27.19
N VAL A 525 38.95 3.57 27.81
CA VAL A 525 39.92 4.68 27.77
C VAL A 525 41.21 4.26 28.45
N ARG A 526 42.30 4.20 27.66
CA ARG A 526 43.64 3.85 28.16
C ARG A 526 44.31 5.03 28.89
N PRO A 527 45.01 4.79 30.01
CA PRO A 527 45.82 5.81 30.64
C PRO A 527 46.98 6.21 29.72
N THR A 528 47.35 7.49 29.71
CA THR A 528 48.48 8.00 28.91
C THR A 528 49.81 8.03 29.66
N LYS A 529 49.78 7.90 30.99
CA LYS A 529 50.96 7.88 31.88
C LYS A 529 50.69 7.00 33.10
N VAL A 530 51.71 6.24 33.53
CA VAL A 530 51.66 5.42 34.73
C VAL A 530 51.75 6.30 35.98
N ASN A 531 50.67 6.38 36.77
CA ASN A 531 50.67 7.18 38.00
C ASN A 531 51.39 6.45 39.14
N ASN A 532 52.71 6.61 39.19
CA ASN A 532 53.61 6.02 40.20
C ASN A 532 53.29 6.39 41.66
N VAL A 533 52.38 7.34 41.94
CA VAL A 533 51.95 7.65 43.32
C VAL A 533 51.01 6.55 43.85
N LEU A 534 50.12 6.01 43.01
CA LEU A 534 49.15 4.97 43.41
C LEU A 534 49.84 3.67 43.84
N PHE A 535 50.95 3.33 43.17
CA PHE A 535 51.71 2.09 43.37
C PHE A 535 52.72 2.15 44.52
N LYS A 536 52.79 3.26 45.27
CA LYS A 536 53.73 3.46 46.40
C LYS A 536 53.10 3.26 47.79
N LYS A 537 51.89 2.70 47.90
CA LYS A 537 51.27 2.39 49.19
C LYS A 537 52.12 1.40 50.00
N THR A 538 52.33 1.73 51.28
CA THR A 538 52.91 0.81 52.28
C THR A 538 51.83 -0.13 52.80
N PHE A 539 52.20 -1.41 52.95
CA PHE A 539 51.35 -2.44 53.56
C PHE A 539 52.09 -3.09 54.72
N ASP A 540 51.33 -3.54 55.72
CA ASP A 540 51.87 -4.27 56.86
C ASP A 540 52.50 -5.61 56.46
N ARG A 541 53.30 -6.18 57.36
CA ARG A 541 53.94 -7.49 57.15
C ARG A 541 52.98 -8.68 57.26
N SER A 542 51.70 -8.43 57.54
CA SER A 542 50.61 -9.41 57.49
C SER A 542 50.53 -10.07 56.11
N GLU A 543 49.98 -11.28 56.06
CA GLU A 543 49.84 -12.05 54.81
C GLU A 543 48.93 -11.34 53.80
N TYR A 544 47.85 -10.71 54.29
CA TYR A 544 47.04 -9.77 53.52
C TYR A 544 47.88 -8.63 52.91
N GLY A 545 48.83 -8.08 53.67
CA GLY A 545 49.74 -7.03 53.19
C GLY A 545 50.77 -7.53 52.17
N LYS A 546 51.21 -8.79 52.27
CA LYS A 546 52.03 -9.45 51.23
C LYS A 546 51.21 -9.63 49.94
N ALA A 547 50.00 -10.18 50.05
CA ALA A 547 49.09 -10.39 48.92
C ALA A 547 48.73 -9.08 48.22
N MET A 548 48.32 -8.06 48.98
CA MET A 548 47.99 -6.73 48.45
C MET A 548 49.18 -6.05 47.75
N LYS A 549 50.41 -6.33 48.21
CA LYS A 549 51.65 -5.85 47.58
C LYS A 549 52.00 -6.61 46.29
N LEU A 550 51.65 -7.90 46.18
CA LEU A 550 51.75 -8.66 44.93
C LEU A 550 50.70 -8.16 43.91
N ILE A 551 49.44 -8.02 44.33
CA ILE A 551 48.35 -7.46 43.51
C ILE A 551 48.71 -6.06 42.99
N LEU A 552 49.32 -5.20 43.80
CA LEU A 552 49.77 -3.88 43.34
C LEU A 552 51.02 -3.90 42.45
N LYS A 553 51.88 -4.92 42.53
CA LYS A 553 52.95 -5.14 41.55
C LYS A 553 52.34 -5.55 40.21
N GLU A 554 51.40 -6.49 40.21
CA GLU A 554 50.70 -6.99 39.03
C GLU A 554 49.86 -5.90 38.34
N MET A 555 49.07 -5.15 39.12
CA MET A 555 48.30 -4.00 38.64
C MET A 555 49.21 -2.90 38.06
N LYS A 556 50.43 -2.71 38.61
CA LYS A 556 51.43 -1.81 38.02
C LYS A 556 51.89 -2.31 36.65
N THR A 557 52.23 -3.60 36.53
CA THR A 557 52.64 -4.19 35.23
C THR A 557 51.53 -4.19 34.19
N LEU A 558 50.26 -4.39 34.59
CA LEU A 558 49.11 -4.26 33.70
C LEU A 558 48.94 -2.83 33.17
N VAL A 559 49.06 -1.82 34.04
CA VAL A 559 48.98 -0.40 33.62
C VAL A 559 50.21 0.01 32.80
N GLU A 560 51.40 -0.52 33.08
CA GLU A 560 52.60 -0.32 32.26
C GLU A 560 52.45 -0.93 30.86
N TRP A 561 51.80 -2.10 30.75
CA TRP A 561 51.47 -2.73 29.47
C TRP A 561 50.41 -1.97 28.69
N ASP A 562 49.35 -1.46 29.35
CA ASP A 562 48.31 -0.63 28.70
C ASP A 562 48.87 0.72 28.17
N VAL A 563 49.87 1.30 28.84
CA VAL A 563 50.54 2.54 28.41
C VAL A 563 51.57 2.29 27.31
N ASN A 564 52.44 1.29 27.47
CA ASN A 564 53.59 1.09 26.58
C ASN A 564 53.30 0.13 25.40
N ASN A 565 52.23 -0.68 25.48
CA ASN A 565 51.89 -1.75 24.54
C ASN A 565 52.99 -2.82 24.34
N THR A 566 53.96 -2.89 25.26
CA THR A 566 55.02 -3.90 25.30
C THR A 566 54.75 -4.93 26.39
N THR A 567 54.81 -6.22 26.06
CA THR A 567 54.75 -7.28 27.07
C THR A 567 56.03 -7.25 27.91
N ASN A 568 55.90 -7.23 29.24
CA ASN A 568 57.05 -7.44 30.10
C ASN A 568 57.37 -8.95 30.09
N ASN A 569 58.59 -9.33 29.71
CA ASN A 569 58.94 -10.74 29.49
C ASN A 569 59.15 -11.53 30.81
N ASP A 570 59.15 -10.84 31.96
CA ASP A 570 59.17 -11.44 33.30
C ASP A 570 57.81 -12.07 33.67
N ILE A 571 57.34 -13.03 32.86
CA ILE A 571 56.25 -13.92 33.24
C ILE A 571 56.82 -14.90 34.28
N ASP A 572 56.26 -14.90 35.48
CA ASP A 572 56.71 -15.78 36.55
C ASP A 572 56.36 -17.24 36.25
N THR A 573 57.35 -18.00 35.78
CA THR A 573 57.19 -19.39 35.32
C THR A 573 56.91 -20.39 36.45
N THR A 574 56.81 -19.93 37.70
CA THR A 574 56.43 -20.76 38.85
C THR A 574 54.93 -21.02 38.94
N ILE A 575 54.09 -20.19 38.30
CA ILE A 575 52.62 -20.33 38.37
C ILE A 575 52.15 -21.33 37.31
N THR A 576 51.80 -22.55 37.73
CA THR A 576 51.20 -23.54 36.82
C THR A 576 49.73 -23.21 36.51
N PRO A 577 49.17 -23.63 35.37
CA PRO A 577 47.75 -23.45 35.08
C PRO A 577 46.83 -24.15 36.10
N GLU A 578 47.30 -25.22 36.73
CA GLU A 578 46.58 -25.93 37.81
C GLU A 578 46.37 -25.02 39.03
N MET A 579 47.40 -24.27 39.46
CA MET A 579 47.28 -23.28 40.54
C MET A 579 46.28 -22.17 40.22
N ILE A 580 46.18 -21.77 38.94
CA ILE A 580 45.20 -20.76 38.49
C ILE A 580 43.78 -21.34 38.52
N GLU A 581 43.60 -22.63 38.23
CA GLU A 581 42.29 -23.28 38.28
C GLU A 581 41.84 -23.59 39.71
N GLU A 582 42.76 -23.94 40.61
CA GLU A 582 42.49 -24.08 42.05
C GLU A 582 42.14 -22.72 42.68
N ALA A 583 42.90 -21.66 42.37
CA ALA A 583 42.59 -20.30 42.81
C ALA A 583 41.22 -19.81 42.31
N LYS A 584 40.82 -20.15 41.08
CA LYS A 584 39.47 -19.87 40.57
C LYS A 584 38.39 -20.61 41.36
N LYS A 585 38.58 -21.90 41.66
CA LYS A 585 37.63 -22.67 42.47
C LYS A 585 37.42 -22.08 43.87
N LEU A 586 38.49 -21.59 44.51
CA LEU A 586 38.40 -20.89 45.79
C LEU A 586 37.59 -19.59 45.66
N ILE A 587 37.86 -18.77 44.64
CA ILE A 587 37.12 -17.53 44.38
C ILE A 587 35.65 -17.80 44.04
N ASP A 588 35.33 -18.83 43.26
CA ASP A 588 33.95 -19.21 42.92
C ASP A 588 33.17 -19.72 44.16
N VAL A 589 33.85 -20.35 45.12
CA VAL A 589 33.28 -20.70 46.43
C VAL A 589 33.01 -19.43 47.26
N GLU A 590 33.97 -18.51 47.40
CA GLU A 590 33.76 -17.23 48.11
C GLU A 590 32.65 -16.37 47.47
N ILE A 591 32.48 -16.41 46.14
CA ILE A 591 31.43 -15.68 45.42
C ILE A 591 30.05 -16.35 45.54
N THR A 592 30.00 -17.66 45.80
CA THR A 592 28.72 -18.38 46.02
C THR A 592 28.24 -18.30 47.48
N GLU A 593 29.13 -18.13 48.45
CA GLU A 593 28.80 -17.71 49.83
C GLU A 593 28.42 -16.22 49.91
N LYS A 594 27.41 -15.81 49.14
CA LYS A 594 26.85 -14.45 49.28
C LYS A 594 26.20 -14.29 50.67
N PRO A 595 26.53 -13.22 51.42
CA PRO A 595 25.73 -12.87 52.59
C PRO A 595 24.31 -12.50 52.13
N GLU A 596 23.30 -12.94 52.90
CA GLU A 596 21.92 -12.50 52.70
C GLU A 596 21.83 -11.01 53.03
N TYR A 597 21.73 -10.18 51.99
CA TYR A 597 21.48 -8.75 52.15
C TYR A 597 20.05 -8.54 52.64
N ASP A 598 19.89 -7.89 53.79
CA ASP A 598 18.58 -7.50 54.31
C ASP A 598 17.85 -6.60 53.29
N ASN A 599 16.50 -6.68 53.26
CA ASN A 599 15.67 -5.95 52.31
C ASN A 599 15.83 -4.42 52.44
N GLU A 600 16.15 -3.92 53.63
CA GLU A 600 16.52 -2.51 53.84
C GLU A 600 17.85 -2.16 53.15
N MET A 601 18.86 -3.03 53.21
CA MET A 601 20.15 -2.80 52.55
C MET A 601 20.05 -2.94 51.03
N ALA A 602 19.21 -3.85 50.52
CA ALA A 602 18.87 -3.92 49.10
C ALA A 602 18.19 -2.62 48.63
N SER A 603 17.16 -2.17 49.34
CA SER A 603 16.44 -0.92 49.03
C SER A 603 17.34 0.32 49.13
N ALA A 604 18.25 0.36 50.10
CA ALA A 604 19.21 1.44 50.25
C ALA A 604 20.28 1.45 49.13
N MET A 605 20.69 0.27 48.64
CA MET A 605 21.54 0.17 47.45
C MET A 605 20.80 0.64 46.20
N ASP A 606 19.57 0.18 45.95
CA ASP A 606 18.77 0.63 44.80
C ASP A 606 18.52 2.15 44.82
N LEU A 607 18.21 2.73 45.98
CA LEU A 607 18.11 4.19 46.13
C LEU A 607 19.44 4.89 45.81
N CYS A 608 20.57 4.38 46.30
CA CYS A 608 21.88 4.94 45.97
C CYS A 608 22.23 4.81 44.49
N PHE A 609 21.90 3.70 43.83
CA PHE A 609 22.13 3.52 42.40
C PHE A 609 21.25 4.47 41.56
N ASN A 610 19.98 4.65 41.93
CA ASN A 610 19.08 5.58 41.25
C ASN A 610 19.46 7.06 41.43
N GLU A 611 20.21 7.42 42.49
CA GLU A 611 20.77 8.77 42.64
C GLU A 611 22.09 8.99 41.86
N LEU A 612 22.79 7.93 41.47
CA LEU A 612 24.19 7.98 40.99
C LEU A 612 24.28 8.20 39.47
N ILE A 613 24.58 9.44 39.08
CA ILE A 613 24.69 9.88 37.69
C ILE A 613 26.15 10.15 37.32
N GLN A 614 26.52 9.85 36.06
CA GLN A 614 27.87 10.10 35.54
C GLN A 614 28.03 11.53 35.01
N TYR A 615 28.86 12.33 35.68
CA TYR A 615 29.24 13.70 35.27
C TYR A 615 30.76 13.84 35.24
N ASP A 616 31.30 14.43 34.17
CA ASP A 616 32.76 14.61 33.96
C ASP A 616 33.57 13.31 34.22
N GLY A 617 33.07 12.18 33.71
CA GLY A 617 33.66 10.85 33.88
C GLY A 617 33.57 10.26 35.30
N LYS A 618 33.02 10.97 36.27
CA LYS A 618 32.88 10.56 37.68
C LYS A 618 31.43 10.20 37.99
N LEU A 619 31.23 9.28 38.93
CA LEU A 619 29.92 8.98 39.50
C LEU A 619 29.64 9.94 40.65
N THR A 620 28.48 10.62 40.59
CA THR A 620 28.08 11.68 41.52
C THR A 620 26.57 11.58 41.79
N ARG A 621 26.14 11.81 43.03
CA ARG A 621 24.70 11.94 43.34
C ARG A 621 24.09 13.14 42.61
N ILE A 622 22.93 12.97 42.00
CA ILE A 622 22.21 14.03 41.27
C ILE A 622 22.04 15.32 42.09
N GLY A 623 21.77 15.21 43.40
CA GLY A 623 21.61 16.34 44.31
C GLY A 623 22.86 17.22 44.50
N ASN A 624 24.05 16.77 44.09
CA ASN A 624 25.29 17.55 44.17
C ASN A 624 25.54 18.43 42.94
N LEU A 625 24.80 18.21 41.84
CA LEU A 625 24.93 19.00 40.61
C LEU A 625 24.06 20.26 40.67
N ASN A 626 24.47 21.30 39.97
CA ASN A 626 23.61 22.46 39.73
C ASN A 626 22.43 22.06 38.82
N ARG A 627 21.29 22.75 38.94
CA ARG A 627 20.03 22.37 38.26
C ARG A 627 20.16 22.26 36.73
N LYS A 628 21.07 23.04 36.12
CA LYS A 628 21.37 22.91 34.69
C LYS A 628 22.10 21.60 34.40
N ASP A 629 23.18 21.31 35.12
CA ASP A 629 23.97 20.09 34.96
C ASP A 629 23.14 18.82 35.24
N GLN A 630 22.20 18.88 36.20
CA GLN A 630 21.20 17.83 36.42
C GLN A 630 20.38 17.56 35.14
N MET A 631 19.80 18.61 34.54
CA MET A 631 19.04 18.49 33.29
C MET A 631 19.90 17.99 32.14
N ASP A 632 21.11 18.53 31.98
CA ASP A 632 22.06 18.12 30.92
C ASP A 632 22.56 16.67 31.09
N CYS A 633 22.38 16.05 32.26
CA CYS A 633 22.61 14.61 32.45
C CYS A 633 21.35 13.77 32.20
N MET A 634 20.20 14.17 32.75
CA MET A 634 18.93 13.47 32.53
C MET A 634 18.52 13.44 31.05
N ILE A 635 18.90 14.47 30.28
CA ILE A 635 18.72 14.49 28.82
C ILE A 635 19.58 13.40 28.14
N LYS A 636 20.85 13.22 28.55
CA LYS A 636 21.72 12.17 27.98
C LYS A 636 21.26 10.77 28.34
N GLU A 637 20.72 10.60 29.55
CA GLU A 637 20.10 9.35 29.98
C GLU A 637 18.85 9.04 29.15
N LEU A 638 18.00 10.06 28.92
CA LEU A 638 16.84 9.96 28.02
C LEU A 638 17.26 9.65 26.57
N ASP A 639 18.29 10.28 26.03
CA ASP A 639 18.82 10.00 24.68
C ASP A 639 19.29 8.52 24.55
N VAL A 640 19.90 7.97 25.59
CA VAL A 640 20.32 6.56 25.64
C VAL A 640 19.11 5.63 25.73
N ILE A 641 18.10 5.97 26.54
CA ILE A 641 16.85 5.22 26.67
C ILE A 641 16.06 5.25 25.36
N ASP A 642 15.94 6.40 24.69
CA ASP A 642 15.28 6.53 23.39
C ASP A 642 16.05 5.77 22.29
N GLY A 643 17.38 5.81 22.32
CA GLY A 643 18.22 4.97 21.45
C GLY A 643 17.97 3.48 21.65
N TRP A 644 17.81 3.03 22.90
CA TRP A 644 17.45 1.64 23.21
C TRP A 644 16.00 1.32 22.79
N LEU A 645 15.05 2.21 23.06
CA LEU A 645 13.62 2.08 22.72
C LEU A 645 13.39 2.00 21.21
N GLN A 646 14.11 2.80 20.40
CA GLN A 646 14.04 2.74 18.94
C GLN A 646 14.55 1.39 18.42
N ASN A 647 15.68 0.90 18.94
CA ASN A 647 16.22 -0.42 18.58
C ASN A 647 15.26 -1.55 19.01
N LEU A 648 14.75 -1.50 20.25
CA LEU A 648 13.77 -2.44 20.77
C LEU A 648 12.51 -2.45 19.89
N GLY A 649 11.92 -1.28 19.59
CA GLY A 649 10.74 -1.14 18.74
C GLY A 649 10.94 -1.69 17.33
N ILE A 650 12.13 -1.53 16.74
CA ILE A 650 12.49 -2.14 15.46
C ILE A 650 12.54 -3.68 15.58
N THR A 651 13.11 -4.24 16.66
CA THR A 651 13.13 -5.71 16.86
C THR A 651 11.73 -6.28 17.12
N VAL A 652 10.93 -5.64 17.99
CA VAL A 652 9.55 -6.02 18.28
C VAL A 652 8.70 -5.95 17.00
N SER A 653 8.81 -4.89 16.20
CA SER A 653 8.08 -4.79 14.92
C SER A 653 8.50 -5.86 13.91
N LYS A 654 9.76 -6.31 13.92
CA LYS A 654 10.22 -7.45 13.08
C LYS A 654 9.67 -8.78 13.57
N ILE A 655 9.59 -9.00 14.89
CA ILE A 655 9.02 -10.21 15.50
C ILE A 655 7.51 -10.26 15.27
N ASP A 656 6.79 -9.18 15.56
CA ASP A 656 5.34 -9.05 15.37
C ASP A 656 4.94 -9.29 13.91
N LYS A 657 5.64 -8.69 12.93
CA LYS A 657 5.39 -8.99 11.51
C LYS A 657 5.62 -10.46 11.14
N LYS A 658 6.66 -11.11 11.68
CA LYS A 658 6.89 -12.56 11.49
C LYS A 658 5.78 -13.40 12.13
N LEU A 659 5.33 -13.02 13.32
CA LEU A 659 4.28 -13.71 14.07
C LEU A 659 2.92 -13.52 13.39
N GLN A 660 2.58 -12.31 12.93
CA GLN A 660 1.38 -12.00 12.17
C GLN A 660 1.31 -12.83 10.88
N VAL A 661 2.41 -12.94 10.11
CA VAL A 661 2.46 -13.77 8.89
C VAL A 661 2.17 -15.24 9.19
N LYS A 662 2.79 -15.83 10.23
CA LYS A 662 2.56 -17.23 10.61
C LYS A 662 1.18 -17.46 11.23
N MET A 663 0.74 -16.60 12.15
CA MET A 663 -0.46 -16.81 12.96
C MET A 663 -1.77 -16.37 12.29
N THR A 664 -1.76 -15.42 11.34
CA THR A 664 -3.02 -14.99 10.67
C THR A 664 -3.70 -16.14 9.91
N GLY A 665 -2.93 -17.10 9.40
CA GLY A 665 -3.47 -18.33 8.84
C GLY A 665 -4.19 -19.18 9.90
N TYR A 666 -3.50 -19.47 11.01
CA TYR A 666 -4.06 -20.26 12.10
C TYR A 666 -5.25 -19.60 12.80
N PHE A 667 -5.25 -18.28 13.00
CA PHE A 667 -6.40 -17.55 13.56
C PHE A 667 -7.64 -17.69 12.67
N ARG A 668 -7.52 -17.56 11.34
CA ARG A 668 -8.63 -17.77 10.40
C ARG A 668 -9.14 -19.22 10.36
N VAL A 669 -8.26 -20.19 10.63
CA VAL A 669 -8.66 -21.61 10.77
C VAL A 669 -9.39 -21.83 12.09
N ALA A 670 -8.87 -21.30 13.20
CA ALA A 670 -9.50 -21.39 14.53
C ALA A 670 -10.88 -20.70 14.56
N GLU A 671 -11.02 -19.54 13.91
CA GLU A 671 -12.29 -18.81 13.76
C GLU A 671 -13.32 -19.64 12.99
N LYS A 672 -12.94 -20.22 11.84
CA LYS A 672 -13.80 -21.12 11.04
C LYS A 672 -14.12 -22.44 11.74
N LEU A 673 -13.24 -22.95 12.61
CA LEU A 673 -13.52 -24.12 13.43
C LEU A 673 -14.50 -23.78 14.56
N LYS A 674 -14.36 -22.59 15.17
CA LYS A 674 -15.30 -22.10 16.18
C LYS A 674 -16.72 -21.97 15.61
N THR A 675 -16.91 -21.30 14.47
CA THR A 675 -18.27 -21.18 13.89
C THR A 675 -18.87 -22.55 13.57
N LYS A 676 -18.09 -23.49 13.00
CA LYS A 676 -18.53 -24.86 12.75
C LYS A 676 -18.90 -25.64 14.02
N ILE A 677 -18.21 -25.41 15.13
CA ILE A 677 -18.52 -26.03 16.43
C ILE A 677 -19.84 -25.46 16.98
N ASP A 678 -20.06 -24.15 16.85
CA ASP A 678 -21.29 -23.51 17.29
C ASP A 678 -22.49 -23.89 16.38
N GLU A 679 -22.31 -23.96 15.06
CA GLU A 679 -23.25 -24.52 14.08
C GLU A 679 -23.68 -25.95 14.47
N LYS A 680 -22.71 -26.85 14.72
CA LYS A 680 -22.98 -28.25 15.08
C LYS A 680 -23.55 -28.41 16.50
N ARG A 681 -23.30 -27.48 17.42
CA ARG A 681 -24.00 -27.42 18.71
C ARG A 681 -25.49 -27.14 18.49
N ASN A 682 -25.81 -26.13 17.68
CA ASN A 682 -27.19 -25.73 17.40
C ASN A 682 -27.97 -26.80 16.62
N GLU A 683 -27.34 -27.48 15.65
CA GLU A 683 -27.95 -28.64 14.97
C GLU A 683 -28.32 -29.75 15.97
N ARG A 684 -27.39 -30.11 16.86
CA ARG A 684 -27.61 -31.17 17.87
C ARG A 684 -28.74 -30.81 18.85
N GLU A 685 -28.83 -29.55 19.26
CA GLU A 685 -29.89 -29.08 20.16
C GLU A 685 -31.27 -29.12 19.50
N ASN A 686 -31.37 -28.69 18.24
CA ASN A 686 -32.61 -28.82 17.45
C ASN A 686 -33.02 -30.29 17.24
N VAL A 687 -32.07 -31.19 16.97
CA VAL A 687 -32.34 -32.63 16.83
C VAL A 687 -32.81 -33.24 18.15
N GLN A 688 -32.22 -32.87 19.29
CA GLN A 688 -32.70 -33.34 20.61
C GLN A 688 -34.13 -32.87 20.87
N LEU A 689 -34.43 -31.59 20.61
CA LEU A 689 -35.78 -31.03 20.77
C LEU A 689 -36.80 -31.75 19.86
N GLN A 690 -36.40 -32.11 18.63
CA GLN A 690 -37.23 -32.92 17.74
C GLN A 690 -37.46 -34.35 18.27
N ILE A 691 -36.43 -35.02 18.80
CA ILE A 691 -36.57 -36.35 19.42
C ILE A 691 -37.55 -36.31 20.59
N ASP A 692 -37.40 -35.33 21.49
CA ASP A 692 -38.28 -35.14 22.64
C ASP A 692 -39.73 -34.84 22.21
N ALA A 693 -39.90 -34.02 21.17
CA ALA A 693 -41.21 -33.68 20.61
C ALA A 693 -41.89 -34.88 19.93
N PHE A 694 -41.16 -35.64 19.10
CA PHE A 694 -41.68 -36.83 18.44
C PHE A 694 -42.00 -37.95 19.42
N SER A 695 -41.22 -38.11 20.49
CA SER A 695 -41.52 -39.08 21.57
C SER A 695 -42.85 -38.76 22.27
N ARG A 696 -43.12 -37.48 22.58
CA ARG A 696 -44.41 -37.03 23.13
C ARG A 696 -45.55 -37.16 22.13
N LEU A 697 -45.31 -36.83 20.86
CA LEU A 697 -46.31 -36.94 19.79
C LEU A 697 -46.71 -38.39 19.53
N TYR A 698 -45.76 -39.32 19.57
CA TYR A 698 -45.99 -40.77 19.46
C TYR A 698 -46.87 -41.29 20.61
N GLN A 699 -46.57 -40.91 21.86
CA GLN A 699 -47.41 -41.25 23.02
C GLN A 699 -48.83 -40.67 22.89
N HIS A 700 -48.96 -39.41 22.45
CA HIS A 700 -50.27 -38.80 22.20
C HIS A 700 -51.05 -39.52 21.10
N GLU A 701 -50.39 -39.90 19.99
CA GLU A 701 -51.06 -40.56 18.88
C GLU A 701 -51.49 -42.00 19.21
N LEU A 702 -50.74 -42.73 20.05
CA LEU A 702 -51.20 -44.01 20.62
C LEU A 702 -52.52 -43.83 21.40
N MET A 703 -52.58 -42.89 22.35
CA MET A 703 -53.80 -42.60 23.11
C MET A 703 -54.95 -42.10 22.21
N SER A 704 -54.63 -41.41 21.11
CA SER A 704 -55.57 -40.97 20.08
C SER A 704 -56.13 -42.15 19.28
N ILE A 705 -55.31 -43.16 18.94
CA ILE A 705 -55.74 -44.41 18.28
C ILE A 705 -56.69 -45.17 19.22
N GLU A 706 -56.30 -45.41 20.47
CA GLU A 706 -57.11 -46.13 21.47
C GLU A 706 -58.49 -45.49 21.65
N ARG A 707 -58.56 -44.16 21.80
CA ARG A 707 -59.83 -43.42 21.92
C ARG A 707 -60.70 -43.51 20.67
N ARG A 708 -60.12 -43.44 19.46
CA ARG A 708 -60.86 -43.58 18.19
C ARG A 708 -61.42 -44.99 18.03
N VAL A 709 -60.60 -46.03 18.24
CA VAL A 709 -61.00 -47.43 18.16
C VAL A 709 -62.07 -47.75 19.21
N GLY A 710 -61.88 -47.34 20.47
CA GLY A 710 -62.87 -47.53 21.53
C GLY A 710 -64.21 -46.85 21.25
N LYS A 711 -64.22 -45.63 20.68
CA LYS A 711 -65.46 -44.98 20.25
C LYS A 711 -66.15 -45.78 19.14
N LEU A 712 -65.42 -46.16 18.10
CA LEU A 712 -65.96 -46.92 16.97
C LEU A 712 -66.50 -48.29 17.40
N GLN A 713 -65.80 -48.99 18.31
CA GLN A 713 -66.28 -50.27 18.85
C GLN A 713 -67.60 -50.11 19.61
N ASN A 714 -67.74 -49.07 20.46
CA ASN A 714 -68.99 -48.80 21.16
C ASN A 714 -70.14 -48.42 20.21
N GLU A 715 -69.83 -47.71 19.12
CA GLU A 715 -70.79 -47.31 18.10
C GLU A 715 -71.25 -48.52 17.24
N VAL A 716 -70.33 -49.42 16.88
CA VAL A 716 -70.61 -50.70 16.22
C VAL A 716 -71.43 -51.62 17.11
N ASN A 717 -71.06 -51.79 18.38
CA ASN A 717 -71.80 -52.62 19.34
C ASN A 717 -73.27 -52.15 19.44
N ARG A 718 -73.50 -50.83 19.58
CA ARG A 718 -74.84 -50.24 19.67
C ARG A 718 -75.66 -50.42 18.37
N LEU A 719 -75.01 -50.36 17.21
CA LEU A 719 -75.67 -50.66 15.93
C LEU A 719 -76.05 -52.14 15.83
N GLN A 720 -75.16 -53.04 16.27
CA GLN A 720 -75.40 -54.48 16.30
C GLN A 720 -76.49 -54.89 17.31
N GLU A 721 -76.56 -54.25 18.48
CA GLU A 721 -77.67 -54.41 19.44
C GLU A 721 -79.01 -54.06 18.78
N ARG A 722 -79.10 -52.89 18.14
CA ARG A 722 -80.31 -52.42 17.45
C ARG A 722 -80.69 -53.29 16.25
N GLU A 723 -79.70 -53.82 15.53
CA GLU A 723 -79.94 -54.78 14.46
C GLU A 723 -80.54 -56.09 15.01
N ASN A 724 -79.96 -56.63 16.09
CA ASN A 724 -80.48 -57.83 16.76
C ASN A 724 -81.89 -57.63 17.33
N GLU A 725 -82.25 -56.43 17.77
CA GLU A 725 -83.62 -56.10 18.20
C GLU A 725 -84.60 -56.10 17.01
N LEU A 726 -84.27 -55.39 15.93
CA LEU A 726 -85.11 -55.33 14.72
C LEU A 726 -85.27 -56.71 14.05
N GLN A 727 -84.23 -57.54 14.05
CA GLN A 727 -84.31 -58.93 13.57
C GLN A 727 -85.25 -59.79 14.43
N LYS A 728 -85.33 -59.57 15.75
CA LYS A 728 -86.30 -60.25 16.62
C LYS A 728 -87.73 -59.78 16.37
N GLU A 729 -87.96 -58.49 16.22
CA GLU A 729 -89.29 -57.94 15.88
C GLU A 729 -89.77 -58.48 14.53
N TYR A 730 -88.91 -58.54 13.51
CA TYR A 730 -89.22 -59.14 12.22
C TYR A 730 -89.49 -60.66 12.33
N GLY A 731 -88.74 -61.37 13.18
CA GLY A 731 -88.97 -62.78 13.47
C GLY A 731 -90.34 -63.05 14.13
N ILE A 732 -90.80 -62.17 15.02
CA ILE A 732 -92.14 -62.22 15.61
C ILE A 732 -93.22 -61.94 14.56
N LEU A 733 -92.96 -61.04 13.61
CA LEU A 733 -93.85 -60.73 12.48
C LEU A 733 -93.93 -61.84 11.41
N SER A 734 -93.08 -62.86 11.52
CA SER A 734 -93.04 -64.05 10.64
C SER A 734 -93.65 -65.30 11.30
N ALA A 735 -94.25 -65.19 12.49
CA ALA A 735 -94.78 -66.29 13.31
C ALA A 735 -96.29 -66.16 13.55
#